data_AF-B8BJK8-F1
#
_entry.id   AF-B8BJK8-F1
#
_cell.length_a   1.000
_cell.length_b   1.000
_cell.length_c   1.000
_cell.angle_alpha   90.00
_cell.angle_beta   90.00
_cell.angle_gamma   90.00
#
_symmetry.space_group_name_H-M   'P 1'
#
loop_
_entity.id
_entity.type
_entity.pdbx_description
1 polymer ?
#
loop_
_entity_poly.entity_id
_entity_poly.type
_entity_poly.pdbx_seq_one_letter_code
_entity_poly.pdbx_strand_id
1 'polypeptide(L)'
;MKRRKIHKSTASRGLRSGVQSPKNPGKRAASRSGASSSDGPRFGRFTCYHGEEEKRWHPPPNEILRSIQKLYDEAARRLPLDEIPELVDCLGEVGHCFGLADPVSNIILNAIAHLSGSPPLQLQDHPPPLPRKRTRRSYSEWWGFISSTSLNGLIAFMKVYFRYLTGDQARRYLYLASYDLLLAIKLVHHDRHLPLPPSSLLPDGGKMKNALRIAALKAGHPAPDDLARTMTAQYPSHLLSPIVHKLQGSDLLTTHDVQSIKDLLLNAFQWPPPNMDFLCCPNGESCAQAAPDRFAGISPNHVQFQKLLYISDLTIDSAAIETKLSKCVAKVLGGCEEHGHVNYDASPPCEHILSLNMCLLDTIHCFYIRALAVLPLPVSDDSMRRGRLLRAILMSGQCFGPLDPVSNIIINTLWYDAAYPPLYPKDGGGGDCEVELPQDISDTQAMSRIASRSLNGLVALLRAITTTTTGCSLSKHEAVEYLWSRQCDLTDKLQQTVMTNKNPYSAAAKASEHPQHTMLGSFLMSLCGEKLDRLRHLLRSISDGSGCVISNADWEQLNAMIQEQLTTMIGRKRLPPFDTQALAALSRRRSDYVNRQRFVRSKLEELLVTYSRQHPWEPRYKLDLICGVEEPQSHYWRCYHANFLASTHGTVLKLNREATTTPNPVRTLFFAQFWDSQPGRFNESNSKTICCPVQVSTCFGRCTFCDEASKILHPPCLSGSYPDDGDDAVIHDYDVTDAILMYGSV
;
A
#
# COMPACT_ATOMS: atom_id res chain seq x y z
N MET A 1 -13.08 -34.04 97.92
CA MET A 1 -13.50 -33.50 96.61
C MET A 1 -12.95 -32.08 96.53
N LYS A 2 -11.69 -31.88 96.09
CA LYS A 2 -11.08 -31.98 94.73
C LYS A 2 -11.38 -30.69 93.93
N ARG A 3 -10.60 -29.60 94.07
CA ARG A 3 -9.21 -29.27 93.61
C ARG A 3 -9.11 -29.24 92.07
N ARG A 4 -8.38 -28.36 91.36
CA ARG A 4 -7.52 -27.14 91.53
C ARG A 4 -7.18 -26.74 90.06
N LYS A 5 -7.14 -25.48 89.62
CA LYS A 5 -6.08 -24.43 89.73
C LYS A 5 -4.75 -24.72 89.01
N ILE A 6 -4.21 -23.67 88.33
CA ILE A 6 -2.81 -23.35 87.90
C ILE A 6 -2.55 -23.54 86.37
N HIS A 7 -2.07 -22.61 85.52
CA HIS A 7 -1.05 -21.50 85.43
C HIS A 7 0.38 -21.88 84.94
N LYS A 8 0.88 -21.07 83.98
CA LYS A 8 2.30 -20.68 83.67
C LYS A 8 3.21 -21.72 82.98
N SER A 9 3.76 -21.41 81.79
CA SER A 9 4.92 -20.52 81.46
C SER A 9 6.25 -21.28 81.62
N THR A 10 7.33 -21.15 80.81
CA THR A 10 8.02 -19.92 80.38
C THR A 10 9.19 -20.23 79.42
N ALA A 11 9.48 -19.30 78.50
CA ALA A 11 10.81 -18.80 78.05
C ALA A 11 11.78 -19.75 77.29
N SER A 12 12.68 -19.33 76.38
CA SER A 12 13.43 -18.06 76.27
C SER A 12 14.09 -17.87 74.88
N ARG A 13 14.50 -16.62 74.62
CA ARG A 13 15.31 -16.02 73.52
C ARG A 13 16.71 -16.64 73.26
N GLY A 14 17.26 -16.38 72.05
CA GLY A 14 18.72 -16.24 71.77
C GLY A 14 19.05 -16.44 70.27
N LEU A 15 19.20 -15.41 69.43
CA LEU A 15 20.43 -14.67 69.05
C LEU A 15 21.62 -15.49 68.49
N ARG A 16 21.95 -15.21 67.21
CA ARG A 16 23.25 -15.15 66.51
C ARG A 16 24.39 -16.12 66.87
N SER A 17 24.83 -16.90 65.88
CA SER A 17 26.21 -17.04 65.34
C SER A 17 26.13 -18.10 64.22
N GLY A 18 26.69 -17.91 63.02
CA GLY A 18 28.11 -17.82 62.72
C GLY A 18 28.64 -19.23 62.41
N VAL A 19 29.46 -19.36 61.35
CA VAL A 19 30.12 -20.59 60.83
C VAL A 19 29.32 -21.28 59.71
N GLN A 20 29.52 -20.95 58.43
CA GLN A 20 30.61 -21.35 57.50
C GLN A 20 30.68 -22.85 57.14
N SER A 21 30.38 -23.10 55.86
CA SER A 21 30.91 -24.17 54.98
C SER A 21 30.39 -25.61 55.20
N PRO A 22 30.35 -26.49 54.17
CA PRO A 22 31.23 -26.51 52.98
C PRO A 22 30.46 -26.69 51.63
N LYS A 23 30.95 -26.24 50.46
CA LYS A 23 31.94 -26.92 49.58
C LYS A 23 31.77 -28.45 49.67
N ASN A 24 31.56 -29.22 48.62
CA ASN A 24 32.37 -29.33 47.42
C ASN A 24 31.80 -30.53 46.57
N PRO A 25 32.47 -31.03 45.52
CA PRO A 25 32.00 -30.83 44.14
C PRO A 25 31.83 -32.15 43.37
N GLY A 26 31.38 -32.06 42.12
CA GLY A 26 31.35 -33.21 41.22
C GLY A 26 31.32 -32.76 39.77
N LYS A 27 32.42 -32.19 39.28
CA LYS A 27 32.64 -31.94 37.86
C LYS A 27 32.69 -33.28 37.11
N ARG A 28 31.90 -33.41 36.05
CA ARG A 28 32.34 -34.07 34.81
C ARG A 28 32.01 -33.17 33.64
N ALA A 29 33.07 -32.66 33.02
CA ALA A 29 33.04 -31.94 31.77
C ALA A 29 32.72 -32.90 30.63
N ALA A 30 31.84 -32.50 29.72
CA ALA A 30 31.74 -33.07 28.39
C ALA A 30 31.60 -31.91 27.38
N SER A 31 32.69 -31.70 26.66
CA SER A 31 32.83 -31.17 25.29
C SER A 31 31.73 -30.24 24.74
N ARG A 32 32.12 -28.99 24.50
CA ARG A 32 31.55 -28.12 23.47
C ARG A 32 31.71 -28.75 22.09
N SER A 33 30.61 -29.10 21.45
CA SER A 33 30.49 -29.11 19.99
C SER A 33 29.42 -28.09 19.62
N GLY A 34 29.80 -27.14 18.77
CA GLY A 34 28.92 -26.06 18.33
C GLY A 34 27.79 -26.63 17.48
N ALA A 35 26.56 -26.49 17.96
CA ALA A 35 25.37 -26.52 17.13
C ALA A 35 24.92 -25.07 16.96
N SER A 36 25.06 -24.56 15.74
CA SER A 36 24.48 -23.28 15.33
C SER A 36 22.96 -23.39 15.42
N SER A 37 22.39 -22.82 16.48
CA SER A 37 20.95 -22.60 16.61
C SER A 37 20.51 -21.61 15.52
N SER A 38 19.95 -22.13 14.43
CA SER A 38 19.24 -21.34 13.43
C SER A 38 17.79 -21.08 13.86
N ASP A 39 17.59 -20.65 15.11
CA ASP A 39 16.36 -19.96 15.49
C ASP A 39 16.52 -18.54 14.94
N GLY A 40 15.77 -18.22 13.88
CA GLY A 40 15.67 -16.85 13.39
C GLY A 40 15.21 -15.91 14.52
N PRO A 41 15.60 -14.62 14.50
CA PRO A 41 15.21 -13.69 15.55
C PRO A 41 13.69 -13.69 15.69
N ARG A 42 13.15 -13.92 16.89
CA ARG A 42 11.76 -13.61 17.20
C ARG A 42 11.62 -12.09 17.15
N PHE A 43 11.38 -11.55 15.96
CA PHE A 43 11.14 -10.13 15.75
C PHE A 43 9.94 -9.74 16.60
N GLY A 44 10.08 -8.72 17.47
CA GLY A 44 9.00 -8.27 18.34
C GLY A 44 7.78 -7.86 17.51
N ARG A 45 6.78 -8.74 17.43
CA ARG A 45 5.55 -8.52 16.68
C ARG A 45 4.61 -7.65 17.51
N PHE A 46 4.11 -6.58 16.92
CA PHE A 46 3.29 -5.59 17.62
C PHE A 46 1.79 -5.90 17.53
N THR A 47 1.35 -6.58 16.48
CA THR A 47 -0.08 -6.78 16.18
C THR A 47 -0.51 -8.23 15.89
N CYS A 48 0.44 -9.16 15.79
CA CYS A 48 0.17 -10.58 15.57
C CYS A 48 -0.23 -11.27 16.89
N TYR A 49 -1.53 -11.22 17.22
CA TYR A 49 -2.08 -11.82 18.45
C TYR A 49 -2.97 -13.03 18.14
N HIS A 50 -2.70 -14.15 18.82
CA HIS A 50 -3.46 -15.41 18.73
C HIS A 50 -3.95 -15.80 20.12
N GLY A 51 -5.18 -15.44 20.45
CA GLY A 51 -5.80 -15.66 21.76
C GLY A 51 -7.22 -15.09 21.80
N GLU A 52 -7.94 -15.33 22.90
CA GLU A 52 -9.29 -14.77 23.13
C GLU A 52 -9.29 -13.24 22.98
N GLU A 53 -10.33 -12.68 22.34
CA GLU A 53 -10.46 -11.23 22.11
C GLU A 53 -10.34 -10.41 23.41
N GLU A 54 -10.75 -10.95 24.55
CA GLU A 54 -10.66 -10.29 25.86
C GLU A 54 -9.22 -10.13 26.37
N LYS A 55 -8.26 -10.94 25.88
CA LYS A 55 -6.85 -10.92 26.28
C LYS A 55 -5.97 -10.10 25.32
N ARG A 56 -6.55 -9.58 24.24
CA ARG A 56 -5.88 -8.66 23.32
C ARG A 56 -5.44 -7.42 24.09
N TRP A 57 -4.16 -7.09 24.07
CA TRP A 57 -3.71 -5.87 24.72
C TRP A 57 -4.25 -4.65 23.96
N HIS A 58 -5.11 -3.87 24.62
CA HIS A 58 -5.56 -2.56 24.15
C HIS A 58 -5.02 -1.48 25.09
N PRO A 59 -4.49 -0.36 24.55
CA PRO A 59 -4.14 0.77 25.40
C PRO A 59 -5.40 1.27 26.13
N PRO A 60 -5.36 1.50 27.46
CA PRO A 60 -6.53 1.91 28.22
C PRO A 60 -7.09 3.22 27.63
N PRO A 61 -8.38 3.32 27.27
CA PRO A 61 -8.93 4.51 26.60
C PRO A 61 -8.65 5.82 27.35
N ASN A 62 -8.75 5.77 28.69
CA ASN A 62 -8.48 6.91 29.55
C ASN A 62 -6.99 7.32 29.58
N GLU A 63 -6.07 6.40 29.30
CA GLU A 63 -4.63 6.68 29.26
C GLU A 63 -4.20 7.31 27.93
N ILE A 64 -4.88 6.95 26.83
CA ILE A 64 -4.61 7.51 25.51
C ILE A 64 -4.83 9.01 25.50
N LEU A 65 -6.03 9.46 25.87
CA LEU A 65 -6.39 10.87 25.85
C LEU A 65 -5.54 11.68 26.84
N ARG A 66 -5.27 11.13 28.04
CA ARG A 66 -4.35 11.78 29.00
C ARG A 66 -2.93 11.93 28.47
N SER A 67 -2.45 10.97 27.67
CA SER A 67 -1.11 11.07 27.08
C SER A 67 -1.06 12.17 26.01
N ILE A 68 -2.10 12.29 25.20
CA ILE A 68 -2.20 13.36 24.19
C ILE A 68 -2.36 14.74 24.88
N GLN A 69 -3.18 14.85 25.92
CA GLN A 69 -3.35 16.09 26.70
C GLN A 69 -2.02 16.63 27.24
N LYS A 70 -1.09 15.76 27.66
CA LYS A 70 0.25 16.18 28.09
C LYS A 70 1.07 16.83 26.96
N LEU A 71 0.83 16.47 25.71
CA LEU A 71 1.45 17.12 24.55
C LEU A 71 0.95 18.56 24.41
N TYR A 72 -0.35 18.78 24.65
CA TYR A 72 -0.96 20.11 24.67
C TYR A 72 -0.46 20.96 25.83
N ASP A 73 -0.36 20.37 27.03
CA ASP A 73 0.23 21.05 28.18
C ASP A 73 1.67 21.50 27.89
N GLU A 74 2.46 20.65 27.23
CA GLU A 74 3.84 20.98 26.85
C GLU A 74 3.90 22.05 25.75
N ALA A 75 3.05 21.97 24.72
CA ALA A 75 2.98 22.99 23.68
C ALA A 75 2.55 24.36 24.26
N ALA A 76 1.52 24.37 25.11
CA ALA A 76 1.04 25.57 25.78
C ALA A 76 2.09 26.16 26.73
N ARG A 77 2.85 25.31 27.43
CA ARG A 77 3.98 25.74 28.28
C ARG A 77 5.08 26.44 27.46
N ARG A 78 5.33 25.97 26.24
CA ARG A 78 6.41 26.48 25.39
C ARG A 78 6.04 27.76 24.64
N LEU A 79 4.76 28.01 24.37
CA LEU A 79 4.33 29.19 23.62
C LEU A 79 4.23 30.44 24.51
N PRO A 80 4.51 31.64 23.97
CA PRO A 80 4.37 32.91 24.68
C PRO A 80 2.90 33.34 24.75
N LEU A 81 2.08 32.59 25.51
CA LEU A 81 0.62 32.78 25.58
C LEU A 81 0.21 34.05 26.31
N ASP A 82 1.07 34.57 27.19
CA ASP A 82 0.81 35.85 27.89
C ASP A 82 1.03 37.05 26.95
N GLU A 83 2.02 36.95 26.06
CA GLU A 83 2.33 37.99 25.07
C GLU A 83 1.47 37.91 23.80
N ILE A 84 1.03 36.70 23.40
CA ILE A 84 0.17 36.46 22.22
C ILE A 84 -1.03 35.58 22.64
N PRO A 85 -2.07 36.18 23.27
CA PRO A 85 -3.22 35.43 23.77
C PRO A 85 -4.01 34.68 22.70
N GLU A 86 -3.97 35.12 21.45
CA GLU A 86 -4.66 34.50 20.30
C GLU A 86 -4.16 33.07 20.04
N LEU A 87 -2.93 32.75 20.43
CA LEU A 87 -2.38 31.40 20.32
C LEU A 87 -3.15 30.40 21.17
N VAL A 88 -3.77 30.84 22.27
CA VAL A 88 -4.63 29.98 23.07
C VAL A 88 -5.73 29.42 22.18
N ASP A 89 -6.45 30.29 21.46
CA ASP A 89 -7.57 29.90 20.60
C ASP A 89 -7.10 29.02 19.43
N CYS A 90 -5.97 29.40 18.80
CA CYS A 90 -5.35 28.60 17.75
C CYS A 90 -5.03 27.17 18.23
N LEU A 91 -4.52 27.00 19.45
CA LEU A 91 -4.20 25.67 19.99
C LEU A 91 -5.41 24.76 20.11
N GLY A 92 -6.56 25.28 20.53
CA GLY A 92 -7.75 24.45 20.74
C GLY A 92 -8.64 24.27 19.51
N GLU A 93 -8.52 25.14 18.50
CA GLU A 93 -9.30 25.02 17.27
C GLU A 93 -8.57 24.24 16.17
N VAL A 94 -7.25 24.45 16.02
CA VAL A 94 -6.49 23.89 14.88
C VAL A 94 -5.15 23.28 15.25
N GLY A 95 -4.72 23.39 16.51
CA GLY A 95 -3.44 22.89 17.02
C GLY A 95 -3.36 21.37 17.10
N HIS A 96 -3.69 20.64 16.03
CA HIS A 96 -3.67 19.18 16.04
C HIS A 96 -2.25 18.61 16.17
N CYS A 97 -2.11 17.46 16.83
CA CYS A 97 -0.80 16.83 17.05
C CYS A 97 -0.28 15.98 15.88
N PHE A 98 -1.02 15.87 14.78
CA PHE A 98 -0.59 15.18 13.56
C PHE A 98 0.08 16.13 12.56
N GLY A 99 1.04 15.59 11.82
CA GLY A 99 1.90 16.33 10.89
C GLY A 99 3.20 15.57 10.63
N LEU A 100 4.17 16.21 9.97
CA LEU A 100 5.47 15.61 9.64
C LEU A 100 6.62 16.02 10.60
N ALA A 101 6.27 16.59 11.76
CA ALA A 101 7.19 16.79 12.88
C ALA A 101 6.80 15.90 14.08
N ASP A 102 7.55 16.03 15.19
CA ASP A 102 7.14 15.40 16.45
C ASP A 102 5.81 15.99 16.94
N PRO A 103 5.05 15.27 17.79
CA PRO A 103 3.69 15.66 18.14
C PRO A 103 3.55 17.05 18.75
N VAL A 104 4.52 17.50 19.57
CA VAL A 104 4.47 18.84 20.19
C VAL A 104 4.76 19.91 19.15
N SER A 105 5.77 19.69 18.31
CA SER A 105 6.09 20.59 17.20
C SER A 105 4.92 20.72 16.21
N ASN A 106 4.19 19.64 15.92
CA ASN A 106 2.99 19.71 15.07
C ASN A 106 1.91 20.60 15.70
N ILE A 107 1.64 20.48 17.00
CA ILE A 107 0.68 21.33 17.72
C ILE A 107 1.06 22.81 17.54
N ILE A 108 2.34 23.14 17.78
CA ILE A 108 2.87 24.51 17.67
C ILE A 108 2.78 25.02 16.23
N LEU A 109 3.24 24.24 15.25
CA LEU A 109 3.24 24.61 13.84
C LEU A 109 1.82 24.86 13.32
N ASN A 110 0.88 23.97 13.63
CA ASN A 110 -0.51 24.08 13.19
C ASN A 110 -1.21 25.31 13.81
N ALA A 111 -0.95 25.60 15.10
CA ALA A 111 -1.48 26.80 15.76
C ALA A 111 -0.94 28.10 15.12
N ILE A 112 0.38 28.17 14.86
CA ILE A 112 1.01 29.36 14.25
C ILE A 112 0.59 29.52 12.78
N ALA A 113 0.40 28.41 12.04
CA ALA A 113 -0.09 28.44 10.67
C ALA A 113 -1.46 29.15 10.59
N HIS A 114 -2.37 28.85 11.52
CA HIS A 114 -3.68 29.50 11.56
C HIS A 114 -3.62 30.97 11.96
N LEU A 115 -2.75 31.34 12.90
CA LEU A 115 -2.46 32.75 13.23
C LEU A 115 -1.93 33.55 12.01
N SER A 116 -1.47 32.85 10.97
CA SER A 116 -0.95 33.45 9.74
C SER A 116 -2.04 33.68 8.68
N GLY A 117 -3.18 32.98 8.75
CA GLY A 117 -4.26 33.03 7.76
C GLY A 117 -5.43 33.97 8.08
N SER A 118 -5.53 34.48 9.31
CA SER A 118 -6.59 35.43 9.68
C SER A 118 -6.28 36.82 9.11
N PRO A 119 -7.18 37.43 8.30
CA PRO A 119 -7.05 38.85 7.98
C PRO A 119 -7.05 39.66 9.29
N PRO A 120 -6.29 40.77 9.39
CA PRO A 120 -6.37 41.64 10.55
C PRO A 120 -7.84 42.04 10.69
N LEU A 121 -8.44 41.73 11.84
CA LEU A 121 -9.82 42.10 12.16
C LEU A 121 -10.01 43.55 11.73
N GLN A 122 -10.80 43.77 10.67
CA GLN A 122 -11.31 45.11 10.38
C GLN A 122 -11.93 45.60 11.67
N LEU A 123 -11.53 46.80 12.10
CA LEU A 123 -12.06 47.46 13.29
C LEU A 123 -13.59 47.34 13.28
N GLN A 124 -14.13 46.37 14.02
CA GLN A 124 -15.49 46.47 14.51
C GLN A 124 -15.41 47.42 15.70
N ASP A 125 -16.21 48.49 15.65
CA ASP A 125 -16.35 49.54 16.68
C ASP A 125 -16.97 49.01 17.99
N HIS A 126 -16.66 47.78 18.38
CA HIS A 126 -17.06 47.17 19.63
C HIS A 126 -15.80 46.82 20.40
N PRO A 127 -15.66 47.30 21.65
CA PRO A 127 -14.49 46.95 22.46
C PRO A 127 -14.41 45.41 22.53
N PRO A 128 -13.22 44.82 22.26
CA PRO A 128 -13.06 43.38 22.37
C PRO A 128 -13.53 42.96 23.77
N PRO A 129 -14.32 41.87 23.91
CA PRO A 129 -14.65 41.38 25.23
C PRO A 129 -13.34 41.17 25.98
N LEU A 130 -13.22 41.80 27.16
CA LEU A 130 -12.04 41.70 28.03
C LEU A 130 -11.53 40.25 28.03
N PRO A 131 -10.23 39.99 27.82
CA PRO A 131 -9.69 38.65 27.81
C PRO A 131 -10.04 38.01 29.15
N ARG A 132 -11.02 37.10 29.12
CA ARG A 132 -11.37 36.32 30.30
C ARG A 132 -10.14 35.50 30.61
N LYS A 133 -9.46 35.79 31.73
CA LYS A 133 -8.39 34.94 32.25
C LYS A 133 -8.93 33.52 32.35
N ARG A 134 -8.63 32.69 31.35
CA ARG A 134 -9.08 31.30 31.32
C ARG A 134 -8.40 30.61 32.49
N THR A 135 -9.21 30.00 33.36
CA THR A 135 -8.67 29.25 34.49
C THR A 135 -8.05 27.95 33.97
N ARG A 136 -7.10 27.37 34.71
CA ARG A 136 -6.49 26.06 34.40
C ARG A 136 -7.53 24.96 34.10
N ARG A 137 -8.72 25.07 34.68
CA ARG A 137 -9.85 24.15 34.47
C ARG A 137 -10.48 24.30 33.08
N SER A 138 -10.57 25.53 32.56
CA SER A 138 -11.04 25.84 31.20
C SER A 138 -10.09 25.29 30.13
N TYR A 139 -8.78 25.33 30.38
CA TYR A 139 -7.78 24.73 29.48
C TYR A 139 -7.89 23.20 29.44
N SER A 140 -8.07 22.56 30.60
CA SER A 140 -8.17 21.09 30.69
C SER A 140 -9.37 20.51 29.94
N GLU A 141 -10.51 21.20 29.92
CA GLU A 141 -11.70 20.77 29.17
C GLU A 141 -11.48 20.91 27.66
N TRP A 142 -10.84 22.01 27.24
CA TRP A 142 -10.51 22.27 25.84
C TRP A 142 -9.45 21.31 25.29
N TRP A 143 -8.42 21.00 26.10
CA TRP A 143 -7.42 19.99 25.75
C TRP A 143 -8.03 18.61 25.60
N GLY A 144 -9.08 18.30 26.37
CA GLY A 144 -9.86 17.07 26.21
C GLY A 144 -10.48 16.93 24.83
N PHE A 145 -11.15 17.98 24.35
CA PHE A 145 -11.80 17.98 23.04
C PHE A 145 -10.79 17.85 21.89
N ILE A 146 -9.79 18.73 21.84
CA ILE A 146 -8.78 18.74 20.76
C ILE A 146 -7.89 17.49 20.77
N SER A 147 -7.67 16.87 21.94
CA SER A 147 -6.97 15.57 22.03
C SER A 147 -7.76 14.45 21.37
N SER A 148 -9.09 14.46 21.54
CA SER A 148 -9.98 13.47 20.93
C SER A 148 -10.03 13.62 19.41
N THR A 149 -10.17 14.84 18.90
CA THR A 149 -10.19 15.11 17.45
C THR A 149 -8.83 14.83 16.81
N SER A 150 -7.72 15.14 17.49
CA SER A 150 -6.38 14.81 17.02
C SER A 150 -6.11 13.31 16.98
N LEU A 151 -6.60 12.54 17.96
CA LEU A 151 -6.54 11.08 17.92
C LEU A 151 -7.34 10.52 16.73
N ASN A 152 -8.54 11.05 16.48
CA ASN A 152 -9.36 10.67 15.33
C ASN A 152 -8.64 10.96 14.01
N GLY A 153 -7.99 12.13 13.88
CA GLY A 153 -7.16 12.50 12.74
C GLY A 153 -5.97 11.56 12.55
N LEU A 154 -5.24 11.21 13.62
CA LEU A 154 -4.12 10.26 13.56
C LEU A 154 -4.57 8.86 13.11
N ILE A 155 -5.69 8.36 13.65
CA ILE A 155 -6.24 7.05 13.25
C ILE A 155 -6.67 7.08 11.78
N ALA A 156 -7.36 8.15 11.37
CA ALA A 156 -7.76 8.37 9.98
C ALA A 156 -6.54 8.38 9.04
N PHE A 157 -5.49 9.13 9.41
CA PHE A 157 -4.23 9.13 8.66
C PHE A 157 -3.70 7.70 8.48
N MET A 158 -3.57 6.95 9.57
CA MET A 158 -2.97 5.60 9.54
C MET A 158 -3.77 4.65 8.65
N LYS A 159 -5.11 4.72 8.70
CA LYS A 159 -6.01 3.92 7.85
C LYS A 159 -5.95 4.29 6.37
N VAL A 160 -5.81 5.58 6.06
CA VAL A 160 -5.70 6.06 4.66
C VAL A 160 -4.32 5.75 4.09
N TYR A 161 -3.28 5.93 4.90
CA TYR A 161 -1.90 5.66 4.50
C TYR A 161 -1.61 4.15 4.37
N PHE A 162 -2.24 3.31 5.20
CA PHE A 162 -2.15 1.85 5.12
C PHE A 162 -3.53 1.23 4.87
N ARG A 163 -3.82 0.88 3.61
CA ARG A 163 -5.15 0.40 3.16
C ARG A 163 -5.74 -0.70 4.06
N TYR A 164 -4.96 -1.71 4.44
CA TYR A 164 -5.44 -2.84 5.24
C TYR A 164 -5.04 -2.74 6.71
N LEU A 165 -5.19 -1.57 7.31
CA LEU A 165 -4.91 -1.36 8.73
C LEU A 165 -6.24 -1.18 9.47
N THR A 166 -6.49 -2.01 10.49
CA THR A 166 -7.68 -1.85 11.34
C THR A 166 -7.54 -0.64 12.26
N GLY A 167 -8.67 -0.11 12.75
CA GLY A 167 -8.65 0.97 13.75
C GLY A 167 -7.89 0.57 15.02
N ASP A 168 -7.95 -0.71 15.40
CA ASP A 168 -7.23 -1.24 16.57
C ASP A 168 -5.73 -1.35 16.35
N GLN A 169 -5.30 -1.82 15.18
CA GLN A 169 -3.89 -1.80 14.79
C GLN A 169 -3.35 -0.36 14.78
N ALA A 170 -4.08 0.57 14.15
CA ALA A 170 -3.72 1.99 14.11
C ALA A 170 -3.54 2.57 15.52
N ARG A 171 -4.50 2.33 16.43
CA ARG A 171 -4.42 2.76 17.84
C ARG A 171 -3.20 2.21 18.55
N ARG A 172 -2.85 0.94 18.34
CA ARG A 172 -1.68 0.31 18.96
C ARG A 172 -0.37 0.91 18.48
N TYR A 173 -0.20 1.07 17.17
CA TYR A 173 1.01 1.67 16.62
C TYR A 173 1.19 3.12 17.10
N LEU A 174 0.09 3.90 17.11
CA LEU A 174 0.11 5.28 17.61
C LEU A 174 0.46 5.35 19.09
N TYR A 175 -0.13 4.50 19.93
CA TYR A 175 0.21 4.47 21.36
C TYR A 175 1.68 4.08 21.59
N LEU A 176 2.17 3.05 20.89
CA LEU A 176 3.58 2.62 20.99
C LEU A 176 4.54 3.71 20.50
N ALA A 177 4.13 4.48 19.51
CA ALA A 177 4.87 5.63 18.99
C ALA A 177 4.75 6.90 19.85
N SER A 178 3.98 6.88 20.96
CA SER A 178 3.63 8.09 21.70
C SER A 178 3.05 9.19 20.80
N TYR A 179 2.22 8.78 19.84
CA TYR A 179 1.53 9.60 18.85
C TYR A 179 2.44 10.30 17.83
N ASP A 180 3.73 9.97 17.82
CA ASP A 180 4.67 10.35 16.76
C ASP A 180 4.33 9.59 15.47
N LEU A 181 3.76 10.32 14.50
CA LEU A 181 3.22 9.73 13.27
C LEU A 181 4.31 9.06 12.43
N LEU A 182 5.51 9.65 12.37
CA LEU A 182 6.62 9.11 11.59
C LEU A 182 7.15 7.83 12.21
N LEU A 183 7.25 7.78 13.54
CA LEU A 183 7.60 6.55 14.26
C LEU A 183 6.52 5.48 14.10
N ALA A 184 5.23 5.84 14.11
CA ALA A 184 4.13 4.90 13.88
C ALA A 184 4.20 4.28 12.47
N ILE A 185 4.49 5.08 11.43
CA ILE A 185 4.74 4.57 10.07
C ILE A 185 5.90 3.57 10.08
N LYS A 186 7.03 3.89 10.72
CA LYS A 186 8.18 2.97 10.80
C LYS A 186 7.87 1.69 11.59
N LEU A 187 7.05 1.77 12.64
CA LEU A 187 6.58 0.58 13.38
C LEU A 187 5.76 -0.35 12.48
N VAL A 188 4.87 0.19 11.64
CA VAL A 188 4.12 -0.63 10.67
C VAL A 188 5.07 -1.28 9.66
N HIS A 189 6.03 -0.53 9.12
CA HIS A 189 7.02 -1.08 8.20
C HIS A 189 7.84 -2.20 8.85
N HIS A 190 8.29 -2.00 10.09
CA HIS A 190 9.02 -3.01 10.85
C HIS A 190 8.16 -4.26 11.12
N ASP A 191 6.93 -4.09 11.61
CA ASP A 191 6.02 -5.22 11.90
C ASP A 191 5.66 -6.01 10.64
N ARG A 192 5.55 -5.33 9.50
CA ARG A 192 5.23 -5.94 8.20
C ARG A 192 6.49 -6.37 7.43
N HIS A 193 7.69 -6.40 8.01
CA HIS A 193 8.92 -6.74 7.27
C HIS A 193 9.11 -5.99 5.94
N LEU A 194 8.56 -4.78 5.85
CA LEU A 194 8.76 -3.91 4.70
C LEU A 194 10.15 -3.29 4.77
N PRO A 195 10.78 -2.96 3.64
CA PRO A 195 11.93 -2.07 3.65
C PRO A 195 11.59 -0.83 4.47
N LEU A 196 12.46 -0.49 5.42
CA LEU A 196 12.31 0.75 6.17
C LEU A 196 12.26 1.90 5.14
N PRO A 197 11.34 2.86 5.31
CA PRO A 197 11.23 3.96 4.38
C PRO A 197 12.58 4.68 4.28
N PRO A 198 12.95 5.18 3.08
CA PRO A 198 14.15 5.99 2.92
C PRO A 198 14.14 7.19 3.88
N SER A 199 15.31 7.78 4.12
CA SER A 199 15.45 8.91 5.05
C SER A 199 14.55 10.11 4.69
N SER A 200 14.13 10.22 3.43
CA SER A 200 13.05 11.12 3.01
C SER A 200 11.78 10.35 2.72
N LEU A 201 10.66 10.76 3.33
CA LEU A 201 9.32 10.24 3.06
C LEU A 201 8.63 10.94 1.89
N LEU A 202 9.21 12.03 1.37
CA LEU A 202 8.65 12.83 0.29
C LEU A 202 9.69 13.03 -0.84
N PRO A 203 9.26 13.14 -2.10
CA PRO A 203 7.88 13.01 -2.58
C PRO A 203 7.41 11.54 -2.61
N ASP A 204 6.14 11.30 -2.31
CA ASP A 204 5.53 9.95 -2.32
C ASP A 204 4.35 9.82 -3.30
N GLY A 205 4.35 10.67 -4.34
CA GLY A 205 3.25 10.74 -5.29
C GLY A 205 1.96 11.38 -4.74
N GLY A 206 1.99 11.97 -3.55
CA GLY A 206 0.86 12.69 -2.95
C GLY A 206 0.07 11.88 -1.92
N LYS A 207 0.52 10.67 -1.60
CA LYS A 207 -0.12 9.78 -0.61
C LYS A 207 -0.12 10.41 0.79
N MET A 208 1.00 11.00 1.21
CA MET A 208 1.16 11.71 2.48
C MET A 208 0.20 12.90 2.57
N LYS A 209 0.16 13.70 1.49
CA LYS A 209 -0.70 14.88 1.38
C LYS A 209 -2.18 14.48 1.51
N ASN A 210 -2.60 13.42 0.80
CA ASN A 210 -3.97 12.93 0.88
C ASN A 210 -4.30 12.40 2.30
N ALA A 211 -3.42 11.60 2.90
CA ALA A 211 -3.64 11.08 4.24
C ALA A 211 -3.73 12.19 5.29
N LEU A 212 -2.90 13.25 5.19
CA LEU A 212 -2.98 14.44 6.06
C LEU A 212 -4.27 15.23 5.86
N ARG A 213 -4.73 15.39 4.61
CA ARG A 213 -6.00 16.05 4.30
C ARG A 213 -7.18 15.31 4.91
N ILE A 214 -7.25 13.99 4.77
CA ILE A 214 -8.30 13.17 5.37
C ILE A 214 -8.22 13.19 6.91
N ALA A 215 -7.01 13.19 7.48
CA ALA A 215 -6.81 13.36 8.91
C ALA A 215 -7.39 14.68 9.42
N ALA A 216 -7.11 15.77 8.71
CA ALA A 216 -7.62 17.10 9.03
C ALA A 216 -9.14 17.17 8.91
N LEU A 217 -9.74 16.60 7.85
CA LEU A 217 -11.19 16.48 7.71
C LEU A 217 -11.80 15.71 8.89
N LYS A 218 -11.23 14.56 9.25
CA LYS A 218 -11.76 13.74 10.35
C LYS A 218 -11.58 14.38 11.72
N ALA A 219 -10.61 15.28 11.86
CA ALA A 219 -10.40 16.08 13.06
C ALA A 219 -11.28 17.34 13.13
N GLY A 220 -12.06 17.64 12.07
CA GLY A 220 -12.91 18.84 12.02
C GLY A 220 -12.13 20.13 11.74
N HIS A 221 -10.96 20.04 11.11
CA HIS A 221 -10.12 21.20 10.82
C HIS A 221 -10.77 22.12 9.77
N PRO A 222 -10.80 23.45 9.95
CA PRO A 222 -11.51 24.39 9.07
C PRO A 222 -10.88 24.54 7.68
N ALA A 223 -9.57 24.27 7.54
CA ALA A 223 -8.82 24.38 6.29
C ALA A 223 -7.94 23.13 6.04
N PRO A 224 -8.53 21.96 5.74
CA PRO A 224 -7.80 20.68 5.69
C PRO A 224 -6.74 20.64 4.59
N ASP A 225 -7.00 21.29 3.45
CA ASP A 225 -6.07 21.37 2.33
C ASP A 225 -4.83 22.20 2.66
N ASP A 226 -4.99 23.25 3.48
CA ASP A 226 -3.88 24.12 3.87
C ASP A 226 -2.96 23.46 4.88
N LEU A 227 -3.50 22.68 5.82
CA LEU A 227 -2.69 21.83 6.71
C LEU A 227 -1.88 20.81 5.90
N ALA A 228 -2.54 20.07 5.01
CA ALA A 228 -1.88 19.08 4.17
C ALA A 228 -0.81 19.71 3.28
N ARG A 229 -1.09 20.90 2.72
CA ARG A 229 -0.14 21.67 1.92
C ARG A 229 1.07 22.12 2.75
N THR A 230 0.85 22.70 3.92
CA THR A 230 1.90 23.21 4.82
C THR A 230 2.86 22.10 5.22
N MET A 231 2.31 20.94 5.60
CA MET A 231 3.10 19.79 6.04
C MET A 231 3.87 19.11 4.91
N THR A 232 3.43 19.24 3.65
CA THR A 232 4.08 18.63 2.48
C THR A 232 4.83 19.64 1.59
N ALA A 233 4.94 20.89 2.03
CA ALA A 233 5.66 21.94 1.30
C ALA A 233 7.18 21.82 1.48
N GLN A 234 7.91 22.41 0.53
CA GLN A 234 9.35 22.57 0.59
C GLN A 234 9.71 23.94 1.15
N TYR A 235 10.74 23.96 2.00
CA TYR A 235 11.22 25.18 2.65
C TYR A 235 12.72 25.35 2.43
N PRO A 236 13.24 26.60 2.38
CA PRO A 236 14.68 26.83 2.32
C PRO A 236 15.37 26.25 3.54
N SER A 237 16.34 25.36 3.31
CA SER A 237 17.05 24.62 4.37
C SER A 237 17.63 25.52 5.46
N HIS A 238 18.25 26.65 5.08
CA HIS A 238 18.82 27.61 6.01
C HIS A 238 17.80 28.30 6.93
N LEU A 239 16.52 28.36 6.55
CA LEU A 239 15.44 28.88 7.39
C LEU A 239 14.75 27.77 8.18
N LEU A 240 14.56 26.61 7.55
CA LEU A 240 13.87 25.47 8.16
C LEU A 240 14.70 24.85 9.31
N SER A 241 16.01 24.66 9.14
CA SER A 241 16.83 23.95 10.13
C SER A 241 16.89 24.62 11.50
N PRO A 242 17.12 25.94 11.64
CA PRO A 242 17.09 26.61 12.94
C PRO A 242 15.73 26.48 13.64
N ILE A 243 14.65 26.58 12.87
CA ILE A 243 13.27 26.48 13.37
C ILE A 243 12.99 25.05 13.88
N VAL A 244 13.27 24.03 13.08
CA VAL A 244 13.05 22.63 13.48
C VAL A 244 13.90 22.27 14.71
N HIS A 245 15.17 22.69 14.76
CA HIS A 245 16.04 22.45 15.91
C HIS A 245 15.48 23.10 17.19
N LYS A 246 14.97 24.32 17.10
CA LYS A 246 14.34 25.01 18.24
C LYS A 246 13.03 24.34 18.65
N LEU A 247 12.25 23.87 17.69
CA LEU A 247 11.00 23.14 17.93
C LEU A 247 11.24 21.76 18.58
N GLN A 248 12.34 21.07 18.25
CA GLN A 248 12.72 19.80 18.89
C GLN A 248 13.20 19.95 20.34
N GLY A 249 13.63 21.15 20.75
CA GLY A 249 14.04 21.44 22.12
C GLY A 249 12.86 21.57 23.10
N SER A 250 13.16 21.70 24.40
CA SER A 250 12.15 21.97 25.45
C SER A 250 12.13 23.44 25.89
N ASP A 251 12.84 24.31 25.17
CA ASP A 251 12.95 25.72 25.49
C ASP A 251 11.63 26.47 25.23
N LEU A 252 11.44 27.57 25.96
CA LEU A 252 10.33 28.50 25.74
C LEU A 252 10.56 29.26 24.44
N LEU A 253 9.51 29.41 23.65
CA LEU A 253 9.51 30.18 22.42
C LEU A 253 9.24 31.64 22.74
N THR A 254 10.02 32.53 22.13
CA THR A 254 9.80 33.98 22.20
C THR A 254 8.79 34.43 21.15
N THR A 255 8.26 35.65 21.28
CA THR A 255 7.43 36.27 20.24
C THR A 255 8.17 36.38 18.90
N HIS A 256 9.49 36.60 18.92
CA HIS A 256 10.34 36.58 17.73
C HIS A 256 10.39 35.20 17.07
N ASP A 257 10.43 34.12 17.87
CA ASP A 257 10.42 32.76 17.34
C ASP A 257 9.09 32.43 16.67
N VAL A 258 7.96 32.84 17.27
CA VAL A 258 6.63 32.72 16.67
C VAL A 258 6.58 33.46 15.33
N GLN A 259 7.12 34.69 15.27
CA GLN A 259 7.17 35.45 14.02
C GLN A 259 8.06 34.78 12.97
N SER A 260 9.21 34.24 13.37
CA SER A 260 10.12 33.51 12.45
C SER A 260 9.46 32.26 11.85
N ILE A 261 8.69 31.52 12.67
CA ILE A 261 7.90 30.37 12.21
C ILE A 261 6.82 30.84 11.24
N LYS A 262 6.08 31.89 11.58
CA LYS A 262 5.06 32.50 10.71
C LYS A 262 5.65 32.90 9.36
N ASP A 263 6.78 33.59 9.35
CA ASP A 263 7.47 34.00 8.12
C ASP A 263 7.94 32.79 7.30
N LEU A 264 8.42 31.72 7.93
CA LEU A 264 8.77 30.47 7.23
C LEU A 264 7.55 29.85 6.55
N LEU A 265 6.42 29.74 7.27
CA LEU A 265 5.20 29.11 6.76
C LEU A 265 4.55 29.93 5.64
N LEU A 266 4.65 31.26 5.70
CA LEU A 266 4.23 32.17 4.62
C LEU A 266 5.12 32.07 3.38
N ASN A 267 6.41 31.78 3.56
CA ASN A 267 7.40 31.60 2.49
C ASN A 267 7.51 30.13 2.02
N ALA A 268 6.50 29.30 2.27
CA ALA A 268 6.45 27.93 1.75
C ALA A 268 6.58 27.96 0.22
N PHE A 269 7.63 27.33 -0.32
CA PHE A 269 7.77 27.19 -1.77
C PHE A 269 6.75 26.16 -2.25
N GLN A 270 5.63 26.67 -2.77
CA GLN A 270 4.62 25.86 -3.42
C GLN A 270 5.11 25.53 -4.82
N TRP A 271 5.52 24.28 -5.00
CA TRP A 271 5.76 23.74 -6.32
C TRP A 271 4.65 22.76 -6.70
N PRO A 272 3.78 23.09 -7.67
CA PRO A 272 3.56 24.41 -8.29
C PRO A 272 2.62 25.32 -7.46
N PRO A 273 2.64 26.65 -7.66
CA PRO A 273 1.78 27.62 -6.97
C PRO A 273 0.28 27.43 -7.35
N PRO A 274 -0.66 27.89 -6.50
CA PRO A 274 -2.08 27.76 -6.76
C PRO A 274 -2.51 28.73 -7.88
N ASN A 275 -3.36 28.25 -8.79
CA ASN A 275 -3.88 28.96 -9.98
C ASN A 275 -2.92 29.18 -11.17
N MET A 276 -1.88 28.36 -11.31
CA MET A 276 -1.15 28.24 -12.57
C MET A 276 -1.29 26.81 -13.09
N ASP A 277 -1.96 26.65 -14.24
CA ASP A 277 -2.07 25.36 -14.94
C ASP A 277 -0.69 24.93 -15.49
N PHE A 278 0.15 24.35 -14.61
CA PHE A 278 1.38 23.64 -14.97
C PHE A 278 1.32 22.17 -14.54
N LEU A 279 0.66 21.33 -15.33
CA LEU A 279 1.33 20.45 -16.29
C LEU A 279 2.75 19.97 -15.93
N CYS A 280 2.85 19.08 -14.92
CA CYS A 280 4.10 18.46 -14.45
C CYS A 280 4.29 17.04 -15.02
N CYS A 281 5.53 16.65 -15.30
CA CYS A 281 5.88 15.24 -15.52
C CYS A 281 5.69 14.42 -14.22
N PRO A 282 5.35 13.12 -14.30
CA PRO A 282 5.07 12.24 -13.13
C PRO A 282 6.20 12.10 -12.10
N ASN A 283 7.41 12.58 -12.44
CA ASN A 283 8.65 12.32 -11.73
C ASN A 283 9.07 13.50 -10.85
N GLY A 284 8.41 14.66 -10.93
CA GLY A 284 8.68 15.83 -10.09
C GLY A 284 9.95 16.62 -10.39
N GLU A 285 10.79 16.20 -11.36
CA GLU A 285 12.12 16.78 -11.59
C GLU A 285 12.19 17.85 -12.69
N SER A 286 11.15 18.07 -13.48
CA SER A 286 11.16 19.08 -14.54
C SER A 286 9.76 19.61 -14.87
N CYS A 287 9.56 20.92 -14.72
CA CYS A 287 8.39 21.62 -15.24
C CYS A 287 8.88 22.61 -16.31
N ALA A 288 8.27 22.58 -17.49
CA ALA A 288 8.48 23.62 -18.49
C ALA A 288 7.40 24.70 -18.31
N GLN A 289 7.83 25.96 -18.30
CA GLN A 289 6.94 27.11 -18.34
C GLN A 289 6.19 27.09 -19.68
N ALA A 290 4.86 27.11 -19.67
CA ALA A 290 4.07 27.53 -20.82
C ALA A 290 4.41 28.99 -20.99
N ALA A 291 5.14 29.30 -22.06
CA ALA A 291 5.36 30.66 -22.44
C ALA A 291 3.99 31.32 -22.66
N PRO A 292 3.63 32.37 -21.90
CA PRO A 292 2.72 33.35 -22.46
C PRO A 292 3.52 34.09 -23.53
N ASP A 293 2.99 34.17 -24.74
CA ASP A 293 3.49 35.13 -25.72
C ASP A 293 3.55 36.51 -25.04
N ARG A 294 4.77 37.08 -24.98
CA ARG A 294 5.16 38.36 -24.37
C ARG A 294 5.55 38.30 -22.89
N PHE A 295 6.82 38.08 -22.61
CA PHE A 295 7.67 39.01 -21.84
C PHE A 295 9.13 38.75 -22.19
N ALA A 296 9.81 39.80 -22.64
CA ALA A 296 11.23 39.76 -22.99
C ALA A 296 12.10 39.71 -21.74
N GLY A 297 13.10 38.83 -21.76
CA GLY A 297 14.39 39.06 -21.11
C GLY A 297 14.48 38.83 -19.60
N ILE A 298 14.59 37.56 -19.17
CA ILE A 298 15.44 37.21 -18.03
C ILE A 298 16.30 36.02 -18.45
N SER A 299 17.62 36.23 -18.47
CA SER A 299 18.62 35.20 -18.81
C SER A 299 18.64 34.10 -17.73
N PRO A 300 18.77 32.79 -18.08
CA PRO A 300 18.65 31.66 -17.14
C PRO A 300 19.75 31.55 -16.06
N ASN A 301 20.68 32.50 -15.99
CA ASN A 301 21.98 32.29 -15.33
C ASN A 301 22.13 32.88 -13.93
N HIS A 302 21.06 33.24 -13.19
CA HIS A 302 21.18 33.79 -11.83
C HIS A 302 20.08 33.35 -10.84
N VAL A 303 19.55 32.12 -10.96
CA VAL A 303 18.80 31.52 -9.84
C VAL A 303 19.80 30.72 -9.01
N GLN A 304 20.26 31.32 -7.92
CA GLN A 304 21.07 30.65 -6.90
C GLN A 304 20.25 29.45 -6.39
N PHE A 305 20.65 28.21 -6.73
CA PHE A 305 19.94 26.99 -6.33
C PHE A 305 19.94 26.87 -4.80
N GLN A 306 18.91 27.42 -4.17
CA GLN A 306 18.71 27.32 -2.74
C GLN A 306 18.27 25.89 -2.41
N LYS A 307 19.01 25.20 -1.54
CA LYS A 307 18.65 23.83 -1.13
C LYS A 307 17.32 23.86 -0.36
N LEU A 308 16.31 23.24 -0.93
CA LEU A 308 14.98 23.05 -0.34
C LEU A 308 14.91 21.72 0.43
N LEU A 309 14.13 21.69 1.51
CA LEU A 309 13.91 20.52 2.36
C LEU A 309 12.44 20.45 2.80
N TYR A 310 11.95 19.24 3.07
CA TYR A 310 10.69 19.02 3.76
C TYR A 310 10.87 19.05 5.28
N ILE A 311 9.79 19.33 6.02
CA ILE A 311 9.78 19.25 7.49
C ILE A 311 10.23 17.84 7.94
N SER A 312 9.78 16.80 7.23
CA SER A 312 10.14 15.40 7.49
C SER A 312 11.64 15.13 7.42
N ASP A 313 12.38 15.83 6.56
CA ASP A 313 13.79 15.52 6.30
C ASP A 313 14.69 15.84 7.49
N LEU A 314 14.25 16.76 8.35
CA LEU A 314 14.97 17.21 9.54
C LEU A 314 14.42 16.61 10.83
N THR A 315 13.21 16.06 10.79
CA THR A 315 12.57 15.40 11.94
C THR A 315 12.87 13.91 11.95
N ILE A 316 13.23 13.33 10.80
CA ILE A 316 13.76 11.97 10.68
C ILE A 316 15.26 11.97 11.03
N ASP A 317 15.61 12.16 12.30
CA ASP A 317 16.91 11.69 12.79
C ASP A 317 16.87 10.16 12.85
N SER A 318 17.49 9.50 11.87
CA SER A 318 17.49 8.03 11.77
C SER A 318 17.97 7.38 13.06
N ALA A 319 19.00 7.93 13.71
CA ALA A 319 19.57 7.34 14.91
C ALA A 319 18.64 7.47 16.13
N ALA A 320 18.04 8.65 16.34
CA ALA A 320 17.09 8.87 17.43
C ALA A 320 15.82 8.03 17.24
N ILE A 321 15.30 7.97 16.00
CA ILE A 321 14.11 7.18 15.68
C ILE A 321 14.39 5.68 15.76
N GLU A 322 15.55 5.19 15.33
CA GLU A 322 15.96 3.79 15.50
C GLU A 322 16.11 3.42 16.98
N THR A 323 16.60 4.35 17.80
CA THR A 323 16.67 4.16 19.25
C THR A 323 15.27 4.08 19.86
N LYS A 324 14.33 4.94 19.44
CA LYS A 324 12.91 4.87 19.85
C LYS A 324 12.28 3.55 19.40
N LEU A 325 12.50 3.14 18.15
CA LEU A 325 12.03 1.87 17.60
C LEU A 325 12.53 0.69 18.43
N SER A 326 13.83 0.66 18.74
CA SER A 326 14.46 -0.37 19.57
C SER A 326 13.86 -0.43 20.97
N LYS A 327 13.56 0.72 21.58
CA LYS A 327 12.85 0.80 22.87
C LYS A 327 11.43 0.25 22.78
N CYS A 328 10.69 0.58 21.72
CA CYS A 328 9.34 0.03 21.48
C CYS A 328 9.39 -1.50 21.33
N VAL A 329 10.35 -2.03 20.56
CA VAL A 329 10.57 -3.48 20.40
C VAL A 329 10.90 -4.14 21.75
N ALA A 330 11.81 -3.54 22.53
CA ALA A 330 12.21 -4.08 23.84
C ALA A 330 11.06 -4.09 24.85
N LYS A 331 10.20 -3.05 24.85
CA LYS A 331 9.01 -2.98 25.73
C LYS A 331 8.05 -4.14 25.49
N VAL A 332 7.90 -4.57 24.23
CA VAL A 332 7.04 -5.70 23.87
C VAL A 332 7.69 -7.03 24.23
N LEU A 333 8.97 -7.22 23.88
CA LEU A 333 9.70 -8.45 24.19
C LEU A 333 9.83 -8.69 25.71
N GLY A 334 9.92 -7.64 26.52
CA GLY A 334 9.95 -7.73 27.99
C GLY A 334 8.60 -8.05 28.64
N GLY A 335 7.49 -7.99 27.90
CA GLY A 335 6.13 -8.30 28.37
C GLY A 335 5.55 -9.61 27.84
N CYS A 336 6.26 -10.31 26.96
CA CYS A 336 5.84 -11.62 26.46
C CYS A 336 6.17 -12.70 27.49
N GLU A 337 5.18 -13.12 28.30
CA GLU A 337 5.24 -14.44 28.93
C GLU A 337 5.41 -15.51 27.84
N GLU A 338 6.08 -16.63 28.12
CA GLU A 338 6.28 -17.73 27.18
C GLU A 338 4.92 -18.32 26.76
N HIS A 339 4.32 -17.75 25.70
CA HIS A 339 3.12 -18.31 25.11
C HIS A 339 3.54 -19.65 24.50
N GLY A 340 2.94 -20.74 25.00
CA GLY A 340 3.18 -22.10 24.51
C GLY A 340 3.01 -22.20 22.99
N HIS A 341 3.56 -23.26 22.40
CA HIS A 341 3.59 -23.47 20.95
C HIS A 341 2.18 -23.35 20.32
N VAL A 342 1.87 -22.17 19.75
CA VAL A 342 0.56 -21.88 19.13
C VAL A 342 0.45 -22.69 17.84
N ASN A 343 -0.58 -23.52 17.72
CA ASN A 343 -0.92 -24.15 16.45
C ASN A 343 -1.71 -23.15 15.58
N TYR A 344 -0.99 -22.39 14.76
CA TYR A 344 -1.57 -21.35 13.90
C TYR A 344 -2.61 -21.87 12.92
N ASP A 345 -2.47 -23.10 12.42
CA ASP A 345 -3.40 -23.68 11.45
C ASP A 345 -4.75 -24.09 12.08
N ALA A 346 -4.81 -24.23 13.41
CA ALA A 346 -6.03 -24.58 14.15
C ALA A 346 -6.76 -23.36 14.75
N SER A 347 -6.15 -22.18 14.69
CA SER A 347 -6.70 -20.93 15.22
C SER A 347 -7.24 -20.05 14.08
N PRO A 348 -8.27 -19.21 14.32
CA PRO A 348 -8.70 -18.24 13.32
C PRO A 348 -7.54 -17.28 12.97
N PRO A 349 -7.45 -16.80 11.72
CA PRO A 349 -6.38 -15.89 11.33
C PRO A 349 -6.46 -14.59 12.12
N CYS A 350 -5.31 -14.13 12.63
CA CYS A 350 -5.24 -12.85 13.31
C CYS A 350 -5.28 -11.67 12.30
N GLU A 351 -5.66 -10.48 12.77
CA GLU A 351 -5.75 -9.26 11.93
C GLU A 351 -4.47 -8.95 11.17
N HIS A 352 -3.31 -9.23 11.79
CA HIS A 352 -2.02 -9.06 11.14
C HIS A 352 -1.93 -9.91 9.86
N ILE A 353 -2.25 -11.21 9.95
CA ILE A 353 -2.21 -12.11 8.79
C ILE A 353 -3.28 -11.79 7.76
N LEU A 354 -4.49 -11.41 8.19
CA LEU A 354 -5.52 -10.96 7.26
C LEU A 354 -5.05 -9.73 6.46
N SER A 355 -4.42 -8.76 7.14
CA SER A 355 -3.87 -7.58 6.47
C SER A 355 -2.75 -7.92 5.48
N LEU A 356 -1.84 -8.82 5.85
CA LEU A 356 -0.78 -9.28 4.95
C LEU A 356 -1.33 -10.04 3.75
N ASN A 357 -2.34 -10.88 3.97
CA ASN A 357 -3.01 -11.63 2.90
C ASN A 357 -3.61 -10.68 1.85
N MET A 358 -4.29 -9.61 2.29
CA MET A 358 -4.82 -8.60 1.37
C MET A 358 -3.72 -7.81 0.66
N CYS A 359 -2.65 -7.44 1.38
CA CYS A 359 -1.49 -6.80 0.76
C CYS A 359 -0.86 -7.71 -0.32
N LEU A 360 -0.77 -9.02 -0.08
CA LEU A 360 -0.27 -10.00 -1.05
C LEU A 360 -1.16 -10.08 -2.29
N LEU A 361 -2.48 -10.07 -2.13
CA LEU A 361 -3.40 -10.05 -3.27
C LEU A 361 -3.24 -8.80 -4.12
N ASP A 362 -2.96 -7.66 -3.50
CA ASP A 362 -2.63 -6.39 -4.15
C ASP A 362 -1.30 -6.48 -4.92
N THR A 363 -0.25 -7.00 -4.29
CA THR A 363 1.04 -7.29 -4.95
C THR A 363 0.89 -8.24 -6.13
N ILE A 364 0.11 -9.32 -5.98
CA ILE A 364 -0.14 -10.30 -7.05
C ILE A 364 -0.91 -9.65 -8.20
N HIS A 365 -1.90 -8.80 -7.91
CA HIS A 365 -2.61 -8.07 -8.95
C HIS A 365 -1.65 -7.17 -9.77
N CYS A 366 -0.72 -6.48 -9.11
CA CYS A 366 0.33 -5.73 -9.79
C CYS A 366 1.20 -6.61 -10.72
N PHE A 367 1.49 -7.86 -10.35
CA PHE A 367 2.20 -8.79 -11.26
C PHE A 367 1.39 -9.10 -12.51
N TYR A 368 0.07 -9.26 -12.42
CA TYR A 368 -0.77 -9.44 -13.60
C TYR A 368 -0.77 -8.20 -14.50
N ILE A 369 -0.87 -7.00 -13.93
CA ILE A 369 -0.77 -5.75 -14.72
C ILE A 369 0.59 -5.66 -15.43
N ARG A 370 1.69 -6.00 -14.74
CA ARG A 370 3.02 -6.06 -15.34
C ARG A 370 3.10 -7.10 -16.46
N ALA A 371 2.52 -8.28 -16.27
CA ALA A 371 2.48 -9.32 -17.30
C ALA A 371 1.70 -8.84 -18.54
N LEU A 372 0.54 -8.19 -18.36
CA LEU A 372 -0.24 -7.62 -19.45
C LEU A 372 0.51 -6.50 -20.18
N ALA A 373 1.32 -5.71 -19.47
CA ALA A 373 2.14 -4.66 -20.06
C ALA A 373 3.18 -5.22 -21.04
N VAL A 374 3.79 -6.38 -20.72
CA VAL A 374 4.88 -6.94 -21.54
C VAL A 374 4.41 -7.97 -22.59
N LEU A 375 3.22 -8.56 -22.44
CA LEU A 375 2.72 -9.57 -23.38
C LEU A 375 2.49 -9.01 -24.79
N PRO A 376 2.91 -9.68 -25.87
CA PRO A 376 2.69 -9.23 -27.23
C PRO A 376 1.24 -9.47 -27.66
N LEU A 377 0.39 -8.51 -27.30
CA LEU A 377 -1.03 -8.43 -27.67
C LEU A 377 -1.18 -7.53 -28.91
N PRO A 378 -1.34 -8.08 -30.13
CA PRO A 378 -1.46 -7.29 -31.35
C PRO A 378 -2.76 -6.47 -31.37
N VAL A 379 -2.69 -5.24 -31.87
CA VAL A 379 -3.78 -4.24 -31.79
C VAL A 379 -4.75 -4.32 -32.99
N SER A 380 -4.36 -4.88 -34.15
CA SER A 380 -5.15 -4.71 -35.38
C SER A 380 -5.31 -5.91 -36.33
N ASP A 381 -4.40 -6.91 -36.37
CA ASP A 381 -4.49 -7.98 -37.40
C ASP A 381 -4.64 -9.43 -36.87
N ASP A 382 -4.52 -9.66 -35.55
CA ASP A 382 -4.64 -11.01 -34.96
C ASP A 382 -5.44 -10.96 -33.65
N SER A 383 -6.70 -10.48 -33.74
CA SER A 383 -7.68 -10.45 -32.63
C SER A 383 -7.84 -11.82 -31.96
N MET A 384 -7.59 -12.87 -32.73
CA MET A 384 -7.59 -14.26 -32.30
C MET A 384 -6.45 -14.56 -31.32
N ARG A 385 -5.20 -14.17 -31.62
CA ARG A 385 -4.08 -14.34 -30.69
C ARG A 385 -4.28 -13.56 -29.42
N ARG A 386 -4.74 -12.31 -29.51
CA ARG A 386 -5.04 -11.47 -28.34
C ARG A 386 -6.03 -12.18 -27.41
N GLY A 387 -7.18 -12.59 -27.93
CA GLY A 387 -8.20 -13.24 -27.11
C GLY A 387 -7.80 -14.61 -26.58
N ARG A 388 -6.96 -15.35 -27.32
CA ARG A 388 -6.38 -16.62 -26.84
C ARG A 388 -5.49 -16.43 -25.63
N LEU A 389 -4.59 -15.44 -25.68
CA LEU A 389 -3.67 -15.14 -24.58
C LEU A 389 -4.41 -14.61 -23.36
N LEU A 390 -5.39 -13.71 -23.52
CA LEU A 390 -6.20 -13.22 -22.39
C LEU A 390 -6.98 -14.37 -21.72
N ARG A 391 -7.56 -15.28 -22.51
CA ARG A 391 -8.18 -16.51 -21.98
C ARG A 391 -7.18 -17.36 -21.22
N ALA A 392 -5.99 -17.56 -21.77
CA ALA A 392 -4.96 -18.39 -21.17
C ALA A 392 -4.46 -17.81 -19.83
N ILE A 393 -4.28 -16.48 -19.72
CA ILE A 393 -3.95 -15.80 -18.47
C ILE A 393 -5.00 -16.10 -17.40
N LEU A 394 -6.29 -15.94 -17.72
CA LEU A 394 -7.37 -16.12 -16.76
C LEU A 394 -7.58 -17.59 -16.36
N MET A 395 -7.16 -18.55 -17.18
CA MET A 395 -7.31 -19.98 -16.90
C MET A 395 -6.10 -20.61 -16.21
N SER A 396 -4.89 -20.18 -16.58
CA SER A 396 -3.63 -20.84 -16.20
C SER A 396 -2.49 -19.86 -15.92
N GLY A 397 -2.71 -18.55 -15.95
CA GLY A 397 -1.67 -17.57 -15.69
C GLY A 397 -1.23 -17.47 -14.23
N GLN A 398 -1.24 -18.56 -13.44
CA GLN A 398 -0.85 -18.49 -12.02
C GLN A 398 0.60 -18.03 -11.85
N CYS A 399 0.89 -17.26 -10.80
CA CYS A 399 2.21 -16.63 -10.62
C CYS A 399 3.25 -17.48 -9.86
N PHE A 400 2.95 -18.74 -9.53
CA PHE A 400 3.92 -19.66 -8.91
C PHE A 400 4.68 -20.45 -9.98
N GLY A 401 5.94 -20.81 -9.68
CA GLY A 401 6.81 -21.53 -10.59
C GLY A 401 8.30 -21.29 -10.26
N PRO A 402 9.22 -21.76 -11.11
CA PRO A 402 10.68 -21.67 -10.88
C PRO A 402 11.31 -20.32 -11.26
N LEU A 403 10.52 -19.36 -11.77
CA LEU A 403 10.95 -18.02 -12.17
C LEU A 403 10.34 -16.96 -11.23
N ASP A 404 10.63 -15.68 -11.49
CA ASP A 404 9.96 -14.57 -10.81
C ASP A 404 8.44 -14.59 -11.10
N PRO A 405 7.60 -13.97 -10.24
CA PRO A 405 6.15 -14.05 -10.37
C PRO A 405 5.61 -13.59 -11.73
N VAL A 406 6.19 -12.57 -12.36
CA VAL A 406 5.71 -12.05 -13.65
C VAL A 406 6.06 -13.02 -14.78
N SER A 407 7.29 -13.54 -14.77
CA SER A 407 7.74 -14.56 -15.71
C SER A 407 6.92 -15.85 -15.61
N ASN A 408 6.56 -16.29 -14.40
CA ASN A 408 5.70 -17.46 -14.21
C ASN A 408 4.31 -17.27 -14.84
N ILE A 409 3.70 -16.08 -14.68
CA ILE A 409 2.41 -15.76 -15.31
C ILE A 409 2.51 -15.96 -16.83
N ILE A 410 3.58 -15.45 -17.45
CA ILE A 410 3.79 -15.52 -18.91
C ILE A 410 4.00 -16.96 -19.37
N ILE A 411 4.86 -17.71 -18.68
CA ILE A 411 5.16 -19.10 -19.05
C ILE A 411 3.94 -20.01 -18.88
N ASN A 412 3.19 -19.86 -17.79
CA ASN A 412 2.00 -20.68 -17.57
C ASN A 412 0.88 -20.32 -18.57
N THR A 413 0.75 -19.03 -18.92
CA THR A 413 -0.13 -18.57 -20.00
C THR A 413 0.22 -19.23 -21.34
N LEU A 414 1.50 -19.18 -21.73
CA LEU A 414 1.98 -19.76 -22.97
C LEU A 414 1.78 -21.28 -23.02
N TRP A 415 2.06 -21.95 -21.90
CA TRP A 415 1.83 -23.39 -21.77
C TRP A 415 0.37 -23.76 -22.01
N TYR A 416 -0.57 -23.00 -21.44
CA TYR A 416 -1.99 -23.28 -21.59
C TYR A 416 -2.50 -22.98 -23.01
N ASP A 417 -2.06 -21.89 -23.63
CA ASP A 417 -2.40 -21.58 -25.03
C ASP A 417 -1.91 -22.69 -25.98
N ALA A 418 -0.68 -23.17 -25.76
CA ALA A 418 -0.08 -24.26 -26.52
C ALA A 418 -0.79 -25.61 -26.31
N ALA A 419 -1.12 -25.96 -25.06
CA ALA A 419 -1.71 -27.25 -24.71
C ALA A 419 -3.21 -27.33 -25.01
N TYR A 420 -3.92 -26.20 -24.93
CA TYR A 420 -5.38 -26.13 -25.06
C TYR A 420 -5.83 -25.00 -26.01
N PRO A 421 -5.38 -25.03 -27.29
CA PRO A 421 -5.81 -24.06 -28.27
C PRO A 421 -7.34 -24.17 -28.47
N PRO A 422 -8.05 -23.05 -28.66
CA PRO A 422 -9.50 -23.08 -28.89
C PRO A 422 -9.82 -23.96 -30.11
N LEU A 423 -10.85 -24.79 -29.99
CA LEU A 423 -11.40 -25.53 -31.13
C LEU A 423 -12.29 -24.56 -31.93
N TYR A 424 -11.79 -24.09 -33.07
CA TYR A 424 -12.65 -23.38 -34.03
C TYR A 424 -13.37 -24.40 -34.92
N PRO A 425 -14.67 -24.22 -35.21
CA PRO A 425 -15.31 -24.94 -36.30
C PRO A 425 -14.50 -24.67 -37.57
N LYS A 426 -14.04 -25.73 -38.23
CA LYS A 426 -13.45 -25.60 -39.57
C LYS A 426 -14.57 -25.18 -40.53
N ASP A 427 -14.25 -24.27 -41.43
CA ASP A 427 -15.06 -23.88 -42.58
C ASP A 427 -15.82 -25.08 -43.17
N GLY A 428 -17.16 -25.03 -43.15
CA GLY A 428 -17.99 -26.00 -43.88
C GLY A 428 -19.32 -26.44 -43.25
N GLY A 429 -19.72 -25.95 -42.08
CA GLY A 429 -21.03 -26.28 -41.49
C GLY A 429 -21.77 -25.02 -41.06
N GLY A 430 -22.79 -24.61 -41.81
CA GLY A 430 -23.57 -23.38 -41.61
C GLY A 430 -24.32 -23.31 -40.28
N GLY A 431 -23.61 -22.90 -39.24
CA GLY A 431 -24.16 -22.44 -37.98
C GLY A 431 -23.27 -21.34 -37.41
N ASP A 432 -23.79 -20.11 -37.38
CA ASP A 432 -23.12 -18.87 -36.98
C ASP A 432 -22.73 -18.82 -35.48
N CYS A 433 -21.85 -19.71 -35.06
CA CYS A 433 -21.29 -19.74 -33.71
C CYS A 433 -19.76 -19.55 -33.77
N GLU A 434 -19.29 -18.45 -34.35
CA GLU A 434 -17.92 -18.00 -34.12
C GLU A 434 -17.75 -17.71 -32.62
N VAL A 435 -16.84 -18.43 -31.96
CA VAL A 435 -16.52 -18.17 -30.56
C VAL A 435 -15.64 -16.93 -30.50
N GLU A 436 -16.25 -15.74 -30.53
CA GLU A 436 -15.61 -14.44 -30.30
C GLU A 436 -14.93 -14.40 -28.90
N LEU A 437 -13.60 -14.41 -28.90
CA LEU A 437 -12.79 -14.41 -27.67
C LEU A 437 -12.73 -13.02 -27.02
N PRO A 438 -12.54 -12.93 -25.69
CA PRO A 438 -12.43 -11.65 -24.99
C PRO A 438 -11.29 -10.80 -25.57
N GLN A 439 -11.59 -9.55 -25.92
CA GLN A 439 -10.57 -8.61 -26.40
C GLN A 439 -10.02 -7.72 -25.28
N ASP A 440 -10.66 -7.65 -24.13
CA ASP A 440 -10.21 -6.89 -22.96
C ASP A 440 -10.55 -7.63 -21.67
N ILE A 441 -9.97 -7.20 -20.55
CA ILE A 441 -10.32 -7.69 -19.21
C ILE A 441 -11.19 -6.61 -18.54
N SER A 442 -12.49 -6.64 -18.80
CA SER A 442 -13.41 -5.67 -18.20
C SER A 442 -13.94 -6.07 -16.82
N ASP A 443 -13.81 -7.34 -16.43
CA ASP A 443 -14.33 -7.88 -15.17
C ASP A 443 -13.23 -7.92 -14.11
N THR A 444 -13.35 -7.08 -13.07
CA THR A 444 -12.42 -7.04 -11.94
C THR A 444 -12.46 -8.34 -11.12
N GLN A 445 -13.59 -9.06 -11.11
CA GLN A 445 -13.72 -10.33 -10.38
C GLN A 445 -12.85 -11.44 -10.97
N ALA A 446 -12.73 -11.51 -12.31
CA ALA A 446 -11.87 -12.49 -12.97
C ALA A 446 -10.40 -12.32 -12.53
N MET A 447 -9.94 -11.07 -12.43
CA MET A 447 -8.61 -10.72 -11.94
C MET A 447 -8.43 -11.03 -10.45
N SER A 448 -9.43 -10.71 -9.62
CA SER A 448 -9.41 -11.04 -8.19
C SER A 448 -9.37 -12.56 -7.94
N ARG A 449 -10.14 -13.34 -8.71
CA ARG A 449 -10.14 -14.81 -8.62
C ARG A 449 -8.78 -15.41 -8.97
N ILE A 450 -8.17 -14.99 -10.08
CA ILE A 450 -6.87 -15.56 -10.48
C ILE A 450 -5.75 -15.11 -9.52
N ALA A 451 -5.82 -13.89 -8.96
CA ALA A 451 -4.90 -13.44 -7.92
C ALA A 451 -5.02 -14.27 -6.63
N SER A 452 -6.24 -14.53 -6.16
CA SER A 452 -6.50 -15.40 -5.00
C SER A 452 -6.00 -16.83 -5.24
N ARG A 453 -6.35 -17.45 -6.37
CA ARG A 453 -5.86 -18.78 -6.73
C ARG A 453 -4.33 -18.85 -6.79
N SER A 454 -3.69 -17.80 -7.28
CA SER A 454 -2.22 -17.72 -7.31
C SER A 454 -1.61 -17.67 -5.92
N LEU A 455 -2.22 -16.93 -5.00
CA LEU A 455 -1.81 -16.89 -3.61
C LEU A 455 -1.94 -18.27 -2.94
N ASN A 456 -3.05 -18.97 -3.18
CA ASN A 456 -3.27 -20.34 -2.69
C ASN A 456 -2.17 -21.28 -3.21
N GLY A 457 -1.84 -21.18 -4.49
CA GLY A 457 -0.74 -21.91 -5.11
C GLY A 457 0.62 -21.61 -4.49
N LEU A 458 0.94 -20.33 -4.27
CA LEU A 458 2.19 -19.91 -3.63
C LEU A 458 2.31 -20.42 -2.19
N VAL A 459 1.24 -20.31 -1.39
CA VAL A 459 1.20 -20.84 -0.03
C VAL A 459 1.41 -22.36 -0.04
N ALA A 460 0.67 -23.09 -0.89
CA ALA A 460 0.81 -24.53 -1.01
C ALA A 460 2.20 -24.96 -1.50
N LEU A 461 2.77 -24.24 -2.47
CA LEU A 461 4.13 -24.48 -2.98
C LEU A 461 5.14 -24.32 -1.85
N LEU A 462 5.07 -23.19 -1.12
CA LEU A 462 5.98 -22.88 -0.04
C LEU A 462 5.93 -23.92 1.08
N ARG A 463 4.74 -24.36 1.45
CA ARG A 463 4.53 -25.41 2.45
C ARG A 463 5.04 -26.77 1.98
N ALA A 464 4.95 -27.06 0.67
CA ALA A 464 5.44 -28.31 0.10
C ALA A 464 6.98 -28.37 0.03
N ILE A 465 7.64 -27.24 -0.20
CA ILE A 465 9.11 -27.17 -0.33
C ILE A 465 9.83 -26.89 0.99
N THR A 466 9.10 -26.44 2.02
CA THR A 466 9.67 -26.08 3.33
C THR A 466 9.25 -27.06 4.40
N THR A 467 10.18 -27.91 4.85
CA THR A 467 10.02 -28.70 6.09
C THR A 467 10.70 -27.98 7.24
N THR A 468 10.00 -27.83 8.37
CA THR A 468 10.58 -27.26 9.59
C THR A 468 11.62 -28.22 10.18
N THR A 469 12.44 -27.72 11.10
CA THR A 469 13.45 -28.50 11.84
C THR A 469 12.86 -29.70 12.61
N THR A 470 11.54 -29.66 12.87
CA THR A 470 10.77 -30.74 13.52
C THR A 470 10.17 -31.75 12.53
N GLY A 471 10.41 -31.58 11.22
CA GLY A 471 9.83 -32.42 10.16
C GLY A 471 8.37 -32.10 9.81
N CYS A 472 7.78 -31.07 10.41
CA CYS A 472 6.44 -30.60 10.11
C CYS A 472 6.43 -29.68 8.88
N SER A 473 5.29 -29.58 8.20
CA SER A 473 5.10 -28.56 7.16
C SER A 473 4.99 -27.17 7.76
N LEU A 474 5.48 -26.16 7.05
CA LEU A 474 5.25 -24.76 7.39
C LEU A 474 3.74 -24.47 7.59
N SER A 475 3.39 -23.68 8.61
CA SER A 475 1.99 -23.25 8.82
C SER A 475 1.56 -22.24 7.74
N LYS A 476 0.25 -22.05 7.55
CA LYS A 476 -0.29 -21.03 6.62
C LYS A 476 0.12 -19.63 7.05
N HIS A 477 0.16 -19.39 8.36
CA HIS A 477 0.61 -18.14 8.96
C HIS A 477 2.04 -17.79 8.56
N GLU A 478 2.98 -18.69 8.80
CA GLU A 478 4.39 -18.49 8.46
C GLU A 478 4.60 -18.40 6.95
N ALA A 479 3.80 -19.12 6.17
CA ALA A 479 3.86 -19.06 4.71
C ALA A 479 3.49 -17.66 4.19
N VAL A 480 2.41 -17.06 4.69
CA VAL A 480 1.99 -15.69 4.33
C VAL A 480 3.07 -14.67 4.68
N GLU A 481 3.65 -14.75 5.88
CA GLU A 481 4.72 -13.84 6.31
C GLU A 481 5.98 -13.98 5.42
N TYR A 482 6.36 -15.21 5.11
CA TYR A 482 7.50 -15.47 4.24
C TYR A 482 7.26 -14.92 2.83
N LEU A 483 6.09 -15.19 2.24
CA LEU A 483 5.71 -14.68 0.92
C LEU A 483 5.74 -13.15 0.90
N TRP A 484 5.25 -12.50 1.95
CA TRP A 484 5.27 -11.05 2.04
C TRP A 484 6.71 -10.50 2.11
N SER A 485 7.58 -11.09 2.95
CA SER A 485 8.98 -10.69 3.06
C SER A 485 9.78 -10.84 1.74
N ARG A 486 9.36 -11.76 0.88
CA ARG A 486 9.97 -12.04 -0.43
C ARG A 486 9.20 -11.47 -1.62
N GLN A 487 8.13 -10.70 -1.37
CA GLN A 487 7.24 -10.18 -2.43
C GLN A 487 6.79 -11.28 -3.42
N CYS A 488 6.40 -12.44 -2.88
CA CYS A 488 6.01 -13.65 -3.61
C CYS A 488 7.09 -14.31 -4.48
N ASP A 489 8.33 -13.79 -4.53
CA ASP A 489 9.40 -14.39 -5.30
C ASP A 489 10.03 -15.56 -4.53
N LEU A 490 9.84 -16.78 -5.04
CA LEU A 490 10.36 -18.01 -4.46
C LEU A 490 11.60 -18.54 -5.20
N THR A 491 12.13 -17.80 -6.18
CA THR A 491 13.22 -18.26 -7.06
C THR A 491 14.44 -18.73 -6.25
N ASP A 492 14.94 -17.89 -5.35
CA ASP A 492 16.10 -18.22 -4.49
C ASP A 492 15.85 -19.47 -3.64
N LYS A 493 14.64 -19.56 -3.05
CA LYS A 493 14.28 -20.67 -2.17
C LYS A 493 14.19 -21.98 -2.94
N LEU A 494 13.59 -21.95 -4.13
CA LEU A 494 13.46 -23.11 -5.00
C LEU A 494 14.82 -23.60 -5.51
N GLN A 495 15.76 -22.70 -5.80
CA GLN A 495 17.14 -23.05 -6.17
C GLN A 495 17.89 -23.76 -5.04
N GLN A 496 17.63 -23.37 -3.79
CA GLN A 496 18.26 -23.95 -2.60
C GLN A 496 17.59 -25.26 -2.13
N THR A 497 16.40 -25.56 -2.64
CA THR A 497 15.62 -26.72 -2.20
C THR A 497 16.01 -27.96 -3.00
N VAL A 498 16.40 -29.04 -2.30
CA VAL A 498 16.53 -30.36 -2.92
C VAL A 498 15.12 -30.93 -3.17
N MET A 499 14.74 -31.02 -4.45
CA MET A 499 13.41 -31.52 -4.83
C MET A 499 13.23 -32.98 -4.40
N THR A 500 12.16 -33.27 -3.66
CA THR A 500 11.78 -34.64 -3.29
C THR A 500 11.10 -35.36 -4.45
N ASN A 501 10.83 -36.68 -4.32
CA ASN A 501 10.09 -37.46 -5.32
C ASN A 501 8.66 -36.94 -5.58
N LYS A 502 8.09 -36.13 -4.68
CA LYS A 502 6.76 -35.54 -4.86
C LYS A 502 6.89 -34.21 -5.59
N ASN A 503 6.10 -34.04 -6.65
CA ASN A 503 6.06 -32.80 -7.43
C ASN A 503 5.35 -31.67 -6.66
N PRO A 504 6.06 -30.67 -6.13
CA PRO A 504 5.45 -29.60 -5.33
C PRO A 504 4.59 -28.67 -6.18
N TYR A 505 4.91 -28.49 -7.46
CA TYR A 505 4.11 -27.69 -8.38
C TYR A 505 2.74 -28.30 -8.67
N SER A 506 2.61 -29.62 -8.66
CA SER A 506 1.29 -30.26 -8.78
C SER A 506 0.40 -29.98 -7.57
N ALA A 507 0.98 -29.88 -6.37
CA ALA A 507 0.23 -29.52 -5.17
C ALA A 507 -0.20 -28.05 -5.21
N ALA A 508 0.70 -27.15 -5.62
CA ALA A 508 0.43 -25.74 -5.85
C ALA A 508 -0.69 -25.52 -6.88
N ALA A 509 -0.60 -26.20 -8.02
CA ALA A 509 -1.61 -26.12 -9.08
C ALA A 509 -2.97 -26.67 -8.61
N LYS A 510 -2.98 -27.72 -7.78
CA LYS A 510 -4.22 -28.25 -7.19
C LYS A 510 -4.85 -27.25 -6.22
N ALA A 511 -4.06 -26.62 -5.34
CA ALA A 511 -4.52 -25.58 -4.42
C ALA A 511 -5.02 -24.32 -5.13
N SER A 512 -4.52 -24.08 -6.35
CA SER A 512 -4.96 -22.99 -7.23
C SER A 512 -6.20 -23.33 -8.06
N GLU A 513 -6.83 -24.48 -7.81
CA GLU A 513 -7.98 -25.00 -8.58
C GLU A 513 -7.69 -25.14 -10.08
N HIS A 514 -6.43 -25.41 -10.45
CA HIS A 514 -6.06 -25.53 -11.85
C HIS A 514 -6.67 -26.81 -12.47
N PRO A 515 -7.38 -26.72 -13.61
CA PRO A 515 -8.11 -27.86 -14.17
C PRO A 515 -7.21 -29.03 -14.58
N GLN A 516 -5.92 -28.76 -14.81
CA GLN A 516 -4.92 -29.73 -15.28
C GLN A 516 -3.68 -29.69 -14.37
N HIS A 517 -3.90 -29.74 -13.05
CA HIS A 517 -2.85 -29.52 -12.04
C HIS A 517 -1.66 -30.49 -12.13
N THR A 518 -1.87 -31.75 -12.51
CA THR A 518 -0.79 -32.73 -12.66
C THR A 518 0.09 -32.42 -13.87
N MET A 519 -0.52 -32.06 -15.01
CA MET A 519 0.22 -31.76 -16.23
C MET A 519 1.01 -30.46 -16.11
N LEU A 520 0.39 -29.41 -15.54
CA LEU A 520 1.08 -28.16 -15.23
C LEU A 520 2.24 -28.40 -14.25
N GLY A 521 2.02 -29.20 -13.21
CA GLY A 521 3.08 -29.57 -12.27
C GLY A 521 4.25 -30.28 -12.95
N SER A 522 3.98 -31.27 -13.82
CA SER A 522 5.03 -32.00 -14.55
C SER A 522 5.79 -31.09 -15.50
N PHE A 523 5.09 -30.19 -16.19
CA PHE A 523 5.72 -29.16 -17.03
C PHE A 523 6.67 -28.29 -16.20
N LEU A 524 6.21 -27.72 -15.09
CA LEU A 524 7.04 -26.86 -14.25
C LEU A 524 8.26 -27.60 -13.66
N MET A 525 8.11 -28.88 -13.28
CA MET A 525 9.25 -29.71 -12.85
C MET A 525 10.26 -29.97 -13.98
N SER A 526 9.82 -30.02 -15.24
CA SER A 526 10.69 -30.24 -16.39
C SER A 526 11.56 -29.02 -16.75
N LEU A 527 11.19 -27.83 -16.25
CA LEU A 527 11.94 -26.59 -16.44
C LEU A 527 13.12 -26.53 -15.45
N CYS A 528 14.20 -27.25 -15.76
CA CYS A 528 15.41 -27.29 -14.94
C CYS A 528 16.70 -27.14 -15.78
N GLY A 529 17.80 -26.83 -15.11
CA GLY A 529 19.13 -26.67 -15.73
C GLY A 529 19.15 -25.60 -16.82
N GLU A 530 19.85 -25.89 -17.93
CA GLU A 530 20.05 -24.96 -19.05
C GLU A 530 18.76 -24.40 -19.63
N LYS A 531 17.66 -25.18 -19.63
CA LYS A 531 16.36 -24.70 -20.11
C LYS A 531 15.85 -23.54 -19.28
N LEU A 532 15.96 -23.65 -17.97
CA LEU A 532 15.51 -22.62 -17.04
C LEU A 532 16.38 -21.36 -17.15
N ASP A 533 17.70 -21.53 -17.31
CA ASP A 533 18.61 -20.40 -17.49
C ASP A 533 18.37 -19.66 -18.81
N ARG A 534 18.04 -20.40 -19.88
CA ARG A 534 17.64 -19.81 -21.17
C ARG A 534 16.32 -19.03 -21.05
N LEU A 535 15.33 -19.55 -20.32
CA LEU A 535 14.09 -18.81 -20.04
C LEU A 535 14.35 -17.53 -19.24
N ARG A 536 15.18 -17.59 -18.20
CA ARG A 536 15.59 -16.39 -17.43
C ARG A 536 16.26 -15.34 -18.33
N HIS A 537 17.10 -15.77 -19.27
CA HIS A 537 17.75 -14.87 -20.21
C HIS A 537 16.73 -14.16 -21.13
N LEU A 538 15.79 -14.92 -21.71
CA LEU A 538 14.75 -14.36 -22.60
C LEU A 538 13.78 -13.42 -21.88
N LEU A 539 13.50 -13.69 -20.61
CA LEU A 539 12.57 -12.91 -19.80
C LEU A 539 13.25 -11.81 -18.98
N ARG A 540 14.58 -11.62 -19.13
CA ARG A 540 15.34 -10.66 -18.32
C ARG A 540 14.82 -9.23 -18.45
N SER A 541 14.38 -8.84 -19.64
CA SER A 541 13.82 -7.51 -19.94
C SER A 541 12.47 -7.23 -19.26
N ILE A 542 11.82 -8.23 -18.65
CA ILE A 542 10.53 -8.06 -17.96
C ILE A 542 10.74 -7.68 -16.49
N SER A 543 11.88 -8.06 -15.93
CA SER A 543 12.20 -7.82 -14.52
C SER A 543 12.52 -6.36 -14.22
N ASP A 544 12.89 -5.56 -15.23
CA ASP A 544 13.24 -4.14 -15.09
C ASP A 544 12.03 -3.20 -14.84
N GLY A 545 10.80 -3.71 -14.99
CA GLY A 545 9.58 -2.92 -14.79
C GLY A 545 9.32 -1.86 -15.87
N SER A 546 10.06 -1.89 -16.98
CA SER A 546 9.99 -0.91 -18.07
C SER A 546 8.65 -0.90 -18.81
N GLY A 547 7.84 -1.96 -18.70
CA GLY A 547 6.61 -2.12 -19.48
C GLY A 547 6.87 -2.32 -20.98
N CYS A 548 8.11 -2.66 -21.35
CA CYS A 548 8.50 -2.95 -22.73
C CYS A 548 7.89 -4.28 -23.18
N VAL A 549 7.20 -4.27 -24.32
CA VAL A 549 6.62 -5.49 -24.89
C VAL A 549 7.72 -6.45 -25.33
N ILE A 550 7.52 -7.75 -25.09
CA ILE A 550 8.44 -8.83 -25.53
C ILE A 550 8.60 -8.76 -27.04
N SER A 551 9.84 -8.85 -27.53
CA SER A 551 10.10 -8.81 -28.97
C SER A 551 9.47 -10.03 -29.68
N ASN A 552 9.08 -9.88 -30.95
CA ASN A 552 8.56 -11.02 -31.71
C ASN A 552 9.56 -12.18 -31.79
N ALA A 553 10.86 -11.89 -31.88
CA ALA A 553 11.91 -12.91 -31.91
C ALA A 553 11.99 -13.69 -30.59
N ASP A 554 12.02 -12.99 -29.45
CA ASP A 554 12.02 -13.63 -28.13
C ASP A 554 10.72 -14.42 -27.90
N TRP A 555 9.59 -13.87 -28.35
CA TRP A 555 8.29 -14.52 -28.26
C TRP A 555 8.22 -15.84 -29.04
N GLU A 556 8.69 -15.83 -30.30
CA GLU A 556 8.75 -17.04 -31.13
C GLU A 556 9.67 -18.09 -30.51
N GLN A 557 10.80 -17.66 -29.95
CA GLN A 557 11.74 -18.54 -29.26
C GLN A 557 11.13 -19.15 -27.99
N LEU A 558 10.44 -18.36 -27.17
CA LEU A 558 9.71 -18.83 -25.99
C LEU A 558 8.65 -19.86 -26.37
N ASN A 559 7.85 -19.56 -27.40
CA ASN A 559 6.80 -20.47 -27.86
C ASN A 559 7.40 -21.78 -28.41
N ALA A 560 8.49 -21.73 -29.18
CA ALA A 560 9.18 -22.90 -29.68
C ALA A 560 9.69 -23.79 -28.53
N MET A 561 10.31 -23.20 -27.51
CA MET A 561 10.79 -23.94 -26.33
C MET A 561 9.65 -24.65 -25.59
N ILE A 562 8.51 -23.98 -25.42
CA ILE A 562 7.35 -24.54 -24.72
C ILE A 562 6.73 -25.68 -25.54
N GLN A 563 6.61 -25.52 -26.86
CA GLN A 563 6.10 -26.56 -27.75
C GLN A 563 7.00 -27.81 -27.78
N GLU A 564 8.32 -27.63 -27.77
CA GLU A 564 9.29 -28.72 -27.66
C GLU A 564 9.13 -29.50 -26.34
N GLN A 565 8.94 -28.80 -25.22
CA GLN A 565 8.68 -29.47 -23.94
C GLN A 565 7.34 -30.19 -23.95
N LEU A 566 6.31 -29.58 -24.51
CA LEU A 566 4.97 -30.17 -24.56
C LEU A 566 4.94 -31.45 -25.41
N THR A 567 5.60 -31.44 -26.57
CA THR A 567 5.73 -32.60 -27.46
C THR A 567 6.49 -33.76 -26.80
N THR A 568 7.47 -33.46 -25.96
CA THR A 568 8.20 -34.47 -25.18
C THR A 568 7.32 -35.10 -24.08
N MET A 569 6.39 -34.33 -23.50
CA MET A 569 5.52 -34.79 -22.40
C MET A 569 4.23 -35.47 -22.84
N ILE A 570 3.64 -35.07 -23.98
CA ILE A 570 2.29 -35.51 -24.39
C ILE A 570 2.36 -36.51 -25.54
N GLY A 571 2.24 -37.80 -25.22
CA GLY A 571 1.66 -38.77 -26.14
C GLY A 571 0.19 -38.40 -26.38
N ARG A 572 -0.11 -37.85 -27.58
CA ARG A 572 -1.41 -37.31 -28.04
C ARG A 572 -2.64 -37.83 -27.27
N LYS A 573 -3.10 -37.12 -26.24
CA LYS A 573 -4.49 -37.26 -25.73
C LYS A 573 -5.20 -35.91 -25.84
N ARG A 574 -6.04 -35.78 -26.87
CA ARG A 574 -7.06 -34.72 -26.97
C ARG A 574 -8.24 -35.10 -26.08
N LEU A 575 -8.69 -34.17 -25.24
CA LEU A 575 -9.96 -34.30 -24.52
C LEU A 575 -11.13 -33.75 -25.37
N PRO A 576 -12.38 -34.12 -25.03
CA PRO A 576 -13.57 -33.83 -25.83
C PRO A 576 -13.98 -32.36 -25.77
N PRO A 577 -14.77 -31.88 -26.73
CA PRO A 577 -15.35 -30.53 -26.73
C PRO A 577 -16.31 -30.32 -25.56
N PHE A 578 -16.44 -29.07 -25.12
CA PHE A 578 -17.40 -28.62 -24.11
C PHE A 578 -18.86 -28.91 -24.50
N ASP A 579 -19.69 -29.13 -23.48
CA ASP A 579 -21.13 -29.41 -23.59
C ASP A 579 -21.90 -28.28 -24.30
N THR A 580 -22.57 -28.64 -25.39
CA THR A 580 -23.31 -27.77 -26.31
C THR A 580 -24.56 -27.13 -25.70
N GLN A 581 -25.06 -27.62 -24.57
CA GLN A 581 -26.32 -27.16 -23.97
C GLN A 581 -26.16 -25.86 -23.15
N ALA A 582 -24.93 -25.48 -22.77
CA ALA A 582 -24.62 -24.24 -22.04
C ALA A 582 -24.50 -22.99 -22.96
N LEU A 583 -24.36 -23.17 -24.28
CA LEU A 583 -24.04 -22.09 -25.24
C LEU A 583 -25.20 -21.11 -25.51
N ALA A 584 -26.46 -21.53 -25.41
CA ALA A 584 -27.60 -20.68 -25.74
C ALA A 584 -27.93 -19.63 -24.66
N ALA A 585 -27.76 -19.97 -23.37
CA ALA A 585 -27.93 -19.03 -22.26
C ALA A 585 -26.76 -18.02 -22.14
N LEU A 586 -25.60 -18.35 -22.72
CA LEU A 586 -24.43 -17.48 -22.80
C LEU A 586 -24.58 -16.37 -23.87
N SER A 587 -25.40 -16.57 -24.90
CA SER A 587 -25.50 -15.63 -26.04
C SER A 587 -26.03 -14.23 -25.68
N ARG A 588 -27.10 -14.13 -24.87
CA ARG A 588 -27.64 -12.83 -24.41
C ARG A 588 -26.74 -12.10 -23.41
N ARG A 589 -26.17 -12.82 -22.44
CA ARG A 589 -25.18 -12.23 -21.51
C ARG A 589 -23.90 -11.77 -22.23
N ARG A 590 -23.57 -12.40 -23.35
CA ARG A 590 -22.42 -12.08 -24.18
C ARG A 590 -22.61 -10.81 -25.00
N SER A 591 -23.80 -10.57 -25.58
CA SER A 591 -24.07 -9.32 -26.32
C SER A 591 -23.98 -8.09 -25.42
N ASP A 592 -24.51 -8.17 -24.20
CA ASP A 592 -24.47 -7.06 -23.23
C ASP A 592 -23.05 -6.76 -22.79
N TYR A 593 -22.25 -7.82 -22.55
CA TYR A 593 -20.83 -7.71 -22.22
C TYR A 593 -20.03 -7.02 -23.34
N VAL A 594 -20.21 -7.44 -24.60
CA VAL A 594 -19.49 -6.86 -25.73
C VAL A 594 -19.92 -5.40 -25.97
N ASN A 595 -21.21 -5.09 -25.85
CA ASN A 595 -21.70 -3.71 -25.93
C ASN A 595 -21.09 -2.81 -24.85
N ARG A 596 -21.03 -3.28 -23.60
CA ARG A 596 -20.38 -2.58 -22.48
C ARG A 596 -18.89 -2.36 -22.75
N GLN A 597 -18.19 -3.38 -23.25
CA GLN A 597 -16.78 -3.29 -23.60
C GLN A 597 -16.53 -2.22 -24.68
N ARG A 598 -17.35 -2.20 -25.76
CA ARG A 598 -17.24 -1.17 -26.81
C ARG A 598 -17.49 0.23 -26.27
N PHE A 599 -18.50 0.39 -25.41
CA PHE A 599 -18.81 1.68 -24.75
C PHE A 599 -17.62 2.19 -23.93
N VAL A 600 -17.10 1.36 -23.01
CA VAL A 600 -15.95 1.75 -22.16
C VAL A 600 -14.74 2.07 -23.02
N ARG A 601 -14.43 1.22 -24.01
CA ARG A 601 -13.30 1.45 -24.91
C ARG A 601 -13.39 2.80 -25.62
N SER A 602 -14.56 3.11 -26.19
CA SER A 602 -14.79 4.40 -26.86
C SER A 602 -14.60 5.59 -25.92
N LYS A 603 -15.09 5.49 -24.68
CA LYS A 603 -14.90 6.54 -23.66
C LYS A 603 -13.45 6.71 -23.24
N LEU A 604 -12.71 5.62 -23.07
CA LEU A 604 -11.29 5.67 -22.73
C LEU A 604 -10.45 6.27 -23.87
N GLU A 605 -10.77 5.96 -25.12
CA GLU A 605 -10.13 6.57 -26.29
C GLU A 605 -10.40 8.09 -26.35
N GLU A 606 -11.63 8.53 -26.05
CA GLU A 606 -11.99 9.97 -25.94
C GLU A 606 -11.20 10.67 -24.81
N LEU A 607 -11.07 10.03 -23.65
CA LEU A 607 -10.30 10.55 -22.52
C LEU A 607 -8.82 10.64 -22.83
N LEU A 608 -8.23 9.67 -23.54
CA LEU A 608 -6.84 9.72 -23.97
C LEU A 608 -6.56 10.86 -24.96
N VAL A 609 -7.51 11.14 -25.87
CA VAL A 609 -7.41 12.30 -26.76
C VAL A 609 -7.44 13.59 -25.95
N THR A 610 -8.34 13.69 -24.97
CA THR A 610 -8.44 14.84 -24.07
C THR A 610 -7.17 15.02 -23.23
N TYR A 611 -6.66 13.93 -22.67
CA TYR A 611 -5.39 13.89 -21.94
C TYR A 611 -4.24 14.41 -22.80
N SER A 612 -4.12 13.93 -24.05
CA SER A 612 -3.08 14.37 -24.98
C SER A 612 -3.18 15.86 -25.35
N ARG A 613 -4.39 16.43 -25.36
CA ARG A 613 -4.60 17.88 -25.57
C ARG A 613 -4.20 18.69 -24.34
N GLN A 614 -4.50 18.16 -23.15
CA GLN A 614 -4.11 18.76 -21.89
C GLN A 614 -2.60 18.62 -21.63
N HIS A 615 -1.94 17.59 -22.18
CA HIS A 615 -0.53 17.30 -21.96
C HIS A 615 0.35 17.35 -23.24
N PRO A 616 0.51 18.52 -23.91
CA PRO A 616 1.31 18.64 -25.14
C PRO A 616 2.78 18.19 -25.09
N TRP A 617 3.44 18.17 -23.91
CA TRP A 617 4.82 17.67 -23.76
C TRP A 617 4.90 16.15 -23.63
N GLU A 618 3.77 15.47 -23.46
CA GLU A 618 3.72 14.02 -23.41
C GLU A 618 3.48 13.40 -24.79
N PRO A 619 3.99 12.18 -25.03
CA PRO A 619 3.74 11.48 -26.28
C PRO A 619 2.24 11.15 -26.44
N ARG A 620 1.79 11.05 -27.68
CA ARG A 620 0.41 10.63 -27.96
C ARG A 620 0.23 9.15 -27.64
N TYR A 621 -0.67 8.88 -26.71
CA TYR A 621 -1.00 7.53 -26.27
C TYR A 621 -2.13 6.93 -27.10
N LYS A 622 -2.02 5.65 -27.42
CA LYS A 622 -3.08 4.83 -28.01
C LYS A 622 -3.49 3.74 -27.04
N LEU A 623 -4.80 3.54 -26.89
CA LEU A 623 -5.34 2.49 -26.04
C LEU A 623 -5.00 1.09 -26.58
N ASP A 624 -4.25 0.31 -25.80
CA ASP A 624 -3.92 -1.07 -26.14
C ASP A 624 -4.93 -2.04 -25.53
N LEU A 625 -5.05 -2.03 -24.20
CA LEU A 625 -5.79 -3.03 -23.43
C LEU A 625 -6.50 -2.40 -22.23
N ILE A 626 -7.74 -2.80 -21.97
CA ILE A 626 -8.43 -2.51 -20.71
C ILE A 626 -8.15 -3.66 -19.72
N CYS A 627 -7.67 -3.31 -18.53
CA CYS A 627 -7.20 -4.26 -17.51
C CYS A 627 -8.20 -4.49 -16.37
N GLY A 628 -9.22 -3.63 -16.26
CA GLY A 628 -10.30 -3.78 -15.30
C GLY A 628 -11.24 -2.58 -15.36
N VAL A 629 -12.53 -2.81 -15.10
CA VAL A 629 -13.54 -1.76 -15.01
C VAL A 629 -14.44 -2.06 -13.81
N GLU A 630 -14.42 -1.17 -12.82
CA GLU A 630 -15.36 -1.21 -11.69
C GLU A 630 -16.56 -0.30 -11.98
N GLU A 631 -17.75 -0.81 -11.65
CA GLU A 631 -19.03 -0.11 -11.81
C GLU A 631 -19.62 0.12 -10.41
N PRO A 632 -20.37 1.22 -10.18
CA PRO A 632 -20.87 1.51 -8.85
C PRO A 632 -21.98 0.53 -8.46
N GLN A 633 -21.97 0.10 -7.20
CA GLN A 633 -23.06 -0.66 -6.60
C GLN A 633 -24.34 0.19 -6.41
N SER A 634 -24.23 1.53 -6.50
CA SER A 634 -25.34 2.47 -6.26
C SER A 634 -26.19 2.73 -7.51
N HIS A 635 -27.51 2.71 -7.35
CA HIS A 635 -28.51 2.99 -8.38
C HIS A 635 -28.55 4.46 -8.85
N TYR A 636 -27.83 5.37 -8.18
CA TYR A 636 -28.01 6.80 -8.42
C TYR A 636 -26.98 7.43 -9.38
N TRP A 637 -25.73 6.94 -9.44
CA TRP A 637 -24.70 7.54 -10.30
C TRP A 637 -23.77 6.49 -10.95
N ARG A 638 -23.81 6.38 -12.29
CA ARG A 638 -22.97 5.47 -13.10
C ARG A 638 -21.53 5.99 -13.28
N CYS A 639 -20.79 6.15 -12.18
CA CYS A 639 -19.35 6.45 -12.18
C CYS A 639 -18.51 5.18 -12.42
N TYR A 640 -17.71 5.15 -13.48
CA TYR A 640 -16.84 4.04 -13.83
C TYR A 640 -15.40 4.37 -13.48
N HIS A 641 -14.74 3.42 -12.81
CA HIS A 641 -13.30 3.45 -12.56
C HIS A 641 -12.62 2.36 -13.39
N ALA A 642 -11.64 2.73 -14.19
CA ALA A 642 -10.98 1.79 -15.09
C ALA A 642 -9.46 1.89 -15.04
N ASN A 643 -8.81 0.74 -15.18
CA ASN A 643 -7.41 0.67 -15.54
C ASN A 643 -7.24 0.19 -16.97
N PHE A 644 -6.31 0.80 -17.68
CA PHE A 644 -5.99 0.42 -19.03
C PHE A 644 -4.52 0.72 -19.35
N LEU A 645 -3.98 -0.02 -20.29
CA LEU A 645 -2.64 0.16 -20.82
C LEU A 645 -2.73 0.92 -22.14
N ALA A 646 -1.87 1.93 -22.28
CA ALA A 646 -1.74 2.69 -23.51
C ALA A 646 -0.27 2.77 -23.91
N SER A 647 0.01 2.63 -25.21
CA SER A 647 1.36 2.71 -25.76
C SER A 647 1.56 3.99 -26.56
N THR A 648 2.82 4.38 -26.70
CA THR A 648 3.22 5.48 -27.58
C THR A 648 3.55 4.90 -28.95
N HIS A 649 2.85 5.35 -29.98
CA HIS A 649 3.19 4.99 -31.36
C HIS A 649 4.12 6.07 -31.93
N GLY A 650 5.41 5.74 -32.06
CA GLY A 650 6.38 6.57 -32.78
C GLY A 650 7.39 7.29 -31.89
N THR A 651 8.57 7.50 -32.49
CA THR A 651 9.82 8.08 -31.98
C THR A 651 9.70 8.98 -30.75
N VAL A 652 10.27 8.54 -29.62
CA VAL A 652 10.48 9.39 -28.44
C VAL A 652 11.58 10.41 -28.76
N LEU A 653 11.21 11.66 -28.98
CA LEU A 653 12.17 12.77 -28.98
C LEU A 653 12.54 13.08 -27.52
N LYS A 654 13.65 12.53 -27.03
CA LYS A 654 14.26 13.03 -25.78
C LYS A 654 14.82 14.42 -26.04
N LEU A 655 14.66 15.32 -25.06
CA LEU A 655 15.16 16.71 -25.08
C LEU A 655 16.70 16.81 -25.26
N ASN A 656 17.41 15.68 -25.15
CA ASN A 656 18.86 15.59 -25.23
C ASN A 656 19.33 14.98 -26.56
N ARG A 657 18.88 15.50 -27.71
CA ARG A 657 19.43 15.27 -29.08
C ARG A 657 19.79 13.83 -29.56
N GLU A 658 19.55 12.79 -28.78
CA GLU A 658 19.78 11.39 -29.11
C GLU A 658 18.43 10.67 -29.14
N ALA A 659 17.88 10.53 -30.35
CA ALA A 659 16.70 9.71 -30.60
C ALA A 659 17.08 8.24 -30.39
N THR A 660 16.77 7.69 -29.22
CA THR A 660 16.79 6.25 -29.00
C THR A 660 15.43 5.68 -29.40
N THR A 661 15.35 5.12 -30.61
CA THR A 661 14.20 4.29 -31.01
C THR A 661 14.22 3.02 -30.18
N THR A 662 13.33 2.90 -29.20
CA THR A 662 13.05 1.58 -28.61
C THR A 662 12.34 0.74 -29.67
N PRO A 663 12.88 -0.44 -30.06
CA PRO A 663 12.30 -1.24 -31.14
C PRO A 663 10.92 -1.81 -30.80
N ASN A 664 10.59 -1.93 -29.51
CA ASN A 664 9.31 -2.41 -29.02
C ASN A 664 8.49 -1.29 -28.36
N PRO A 665 7.15 -1.33 -28.46
CA PRO A 665 6.28 -0.39 -27.79
C PRO A 665 6.38 -0.53 -26.27
N VAL A 666 6.38 0.60 -25.57
CA VAL A 666 6.31 0.66 -24.11
C VAL A 666 4.89 0.98 -23.70
N ARG A 667 4.31 0.16 -22.83
CA ARG A 667 2.95 0.36 -22.30
C ARG A 667 2.99 1.07 -20.96
N THR A 668 2.23 2.15 -20.87
CA THR A 668 2.00 2.90 -19.64
C THR A 668 0.61 2.56 -19.09
N LEU A 669 0.52 2.30 -17.79
CA LEU A 669 -0.75 2.11 -17.10
C LEU A 669 -1.41 3.46 -16.85
N PHE A 670 -2.70 3.55 -17.13
CA PHE A 670 -3.56 4.70 -16.84
C PHE A 670 -4.69 4.31 -15.90
N PHE A 671 -5.15 5.32 -15.17
CA PHE A 671 -6.43 5.31 -14.47
C PHE A 671 -7.39 6.27 -15.17
N ALA A 672 -8.66 5.90 -15.25
CA ALA A 672 -9.74 6.79 -15.65
C ALA A 672 -10.95 6.73 -14.71
N GLN A 673 -11.54 7.91 -14.48
CA GLN A 673 -12.86 8.10 -13.87
C GLN A 673 -13.77 8.81 -14.87
N PHE A 674 -14.92 8.21 -15.18
CA PHE A 674 -15.88 8.75 -16.15
C PHE A 674 -17.32 8.31 -15.88
N TRP A 675 -18.29 8.94 -16.54
CA TRP A 675 -19.71 8.68 -16.33
C TRP A 675 -20.42 8.28 -17.63
N ASP A 676 -21.52 7.54 -17.49
CA ASP A 676 -22.45 7.28 -18.58
C ASP A 676 -23.37 8.50 -18.78
N SER A 677 -23.21 9.18 -19.91
CA SER A 677 -23.91 10.42 -20.27
C SER A 677 -25.33 10.16 -20.80
N GLN A 678 -26.19 9.49 -20.05
CA GLN A 678 -27.61 9.40 -20.44
C GLN A 678 -28.28 10.77 -20.25
N PRO A 679 -28.90 11.34 -21.30
CA PRO A 679 -29.49 12.67 -21.24
C PRO A 679 -30.71 12.69 -20.30
N GLY A 680 -30.72 13.60 -19.32
CA GLY A 680 -31.91 13.93 -18.53
C GLY A 680 -31.83 13.81 -17.00
N ARG A 681 -30.68 13.44 -16.41
CA ARG A 681 -30.51 13.38 -14.92
C ARG A 681 -29.20 13.97 -14.39
N PHE A 682 -28.44 14.71 -15.21
CA PHE A 682 -27.08 15.13 -14.85
C PHE A 682 -27.04 16.58 -14.32
N ASN A 683 -26.50 16.75 -13.11
CA ASN A 683 -25.86 18.01 -12.71
C ASN A 683 -24.43 17.99 -13.25
N GLU A 684 -24.20 18.59 -14.42
CA GLU A 684 -22.89 18.66 -15.10
C GLU A 684 -21.79 19.33 -14.26
N SER A 685 -22.17 20.17 -13.29
CA SER A 685 -21.26 20.89 -12.40
C SER A 685 -20.42 19.98 -11.48
N ASN A 686 -20.85 18.73 -11.24
CA ASN A 686 -20.28 17.85 -10.23
C ASN A 686 -19.49 16.65 -10.80
N SER A 687 -19.52 16.39 -12.11
CA SER A 687 -18.92 15.21 -12.75
C SER A 687 -17.61 15.54 -13.49
N LYS A 688 -16.49 15.61 -12.78
CA LYS A 688 -15.17 15.88 -13.39
C LYS A 688 -14.47 14.59 -13.84
N THR A 689 -14.31 14.39 -15.14
CA THR A 689 -13.56 13.24 -15.69
C THR A 689 -12.08 13.33 -15.36
N ILE A 690 -11.48 12.21 -14.96
CA ILE A 690 -10.06 12.11 -14.64
C ILE A 690 -9.44 11.06 -15.55
N CYS A 691 -8.28 11.36 -16.13
CA CYS A 691 -7.45 10.42 -16.87
C CYS A 691 -6.00 10.77 -16.59
N CYS A 692 -5.23 9.84 -16.02
CA CYS A 692 -3.82 10.08 -15.72
C CYS A 692 -3.00 8.78 -15.68
N PRO A 693 -1.69 8.84 -15.97
CA PRO A 693 -0.80 7.70 -15.78
C PRO A 693 -0.70 7.33 -14.30
N VAL A 694 -0.59 6.04 -14.02
CA VAL A 694 -0.44 5.50 -12.67
C VAL A 694 0.76 4.56 -12.65
N GLN A 695 1.61 4.71 -11.63
CA GLN A 695 2.71 3.78 -11.44
C GLN A 695 2.18 2.47 -10.84
N VAL A 696 2.66 1.34 -11.37
CA VAL A 696 2.39 0.03 -10.77
C VAL A 696 3.17 -0.07 -9.46
N SER A 697 2.55 0.42 -8.40
CA SER A 697 3.08 0.34 -7.04
C SER A 697 2.10 -0.42 -6.16
N THR A 698 2.60 -1.00 -5.07
CA THR A 698 1.77 -1.68 -4.06
C THR A 698 0.91 -0.70 -3.24
N CYS A 699 0.93 0.59 -3.57
CA CYS A 699 0.18 1.63 -2.88
C CYS A 699 -1.18 1.85 -3.56
N PHE A 700 -2.13 0.98 -3.26
CA PHE A 700 -3.53 1.15 -3.64
C PHE A 700 -4.14 2.27 -2.78
N GLY A 701 -4.56 3.37 -3.41
CA GLY A 701 -5.37 4.39 -2.73
C GLY A 701 -6.73 3.81 -2.33
N ARG A 702 -7.25 4.21 -1.15
CA ARG A 702 -8.65 3.93 -0.79
C ARG A 702 -9.58 4.82 -1.63
N CYS A 703 -10.53 4.20 -2.30
CA CYS A 703 -11.57 4.87 -3.07
C CYS A 703 -12.92 4.55 -2.43
N THR A 704 -13.77 5.56 -2.28
CA THR A 704 -15.12 5.40 -1.72
C THR A 704 -16.08 4.68 -2.66
N PHE A 705 -15.76 4.62 -3.96
CA PHE A 705 -16.58 3.97 -4.99
C PHE A 705 -16.14 2.54 -5.31
N CYS A 706 -14.86 2.24 -5.16
CA CYS A 706 -14.32 0.92 -5.43
C CYS A 706 -14.28 0.12 -4.13
N ASP A 707 -14.91 -1.05 -4.15
CA ASP A 707 -14.87 -2.00 -3.04
C ASP A 707 -13.42 -2.31 -2.62
N GLU A 708 -13.19 -2.71 -1.37
CA GLU A 708 -11.88 -3.18 -0.91
C GLU A 708 -11.40 -4.40 -1.73
N ALA A 709 -12.35 -5.17 -2.29
CA ALA A 709 -12.09 -6.24 -3.25
C ALA A 709 -11.80 -5.77 -4.69
N SER A 710 -12.15 -4.52 -5.03
CA SER A 710 -11.91 -3.96 -6.35
C SER A 710 -10.41 -3.75 -6.56
N LYS A 711 -9.90 -4.34 -7.64
CA LYS A 711 -8.48 -4.34 -7.98
C LYS A 711 -8.08 -3.17 -8.88
N ILE A 712 -8.88 -2.10 -8.93
CA ILE A 712 -8.50 -0.90 -9.67
C ILE A 712 -7.39 -0.14 -8.92
N LEU A 713 -6.30 0.14 -9.62
CA LEU A 713 -5.18 0.99 -9.21
C LEU A 713 -5.58 2.46 -9.38
N HIS A 714 -5.62 3.19 -8.27
CA HIS A 714 -5.96 4.61 -8.21
C HIS A 714 -4.72 5.50 -8.05
N PRO A 715 -4.65 6.68 -8.70
CA PRO A 715 -3.70 7.71 -8.33
C PRO A 715 -3.90 8.15 -6.87
N PRO A 716 -2.82 8.57 -6.17
CA PRO A 716 -2.89 8.92 -4.74
C PRO A 716 -3.83 10.09 -4.40
N CYS A 717 -4.16 10.94 -5.38
CA CYS A 717 -4.92 12.18 -5.21
C CYS A 717 -6.45 12.05 -5.38
N LEU A 718 -6.98 10.84 -5.65
CA LEU A 718 -8.39 10.66 -6.03
C LEU A 718 -9.42 10.82 -4.91
N SER A 719 -9.02 10.89 -3.64
CA SER A 719 -9.99 11.02 -2.54
C SER A 719 -10.58 12.44 -2.41
N GLY A 720 -10.77 13.19 -3.50
CA GLY A 720 -10.91 14.65 -3.43
C GLY A 720 -11.68 15.37 -4.52
N SER A 721 -12.66 14.76 -5.17
CA SER A 721 -13.56 15.49 -6.06
C SER A 721 -15.00 15.59 -5.55
N TYR A 722 -15.21 15.87 -4.25
CA TYR A 722 -16.48 16.42 -3.75
C TYR A 722 -16.25 17.26 -2.49
N PRO A 723 -16.46 18.58 -2.58
CA PRO A 723 -16.84 19.43 -1.48
C PRO A 723 -18.28 19.90 -1.73
N ASP A 724 -19.31 19.18 -1.25
CA ASP A 724 -20.57 19.87 -0.89
C ASP A 724 -21.64 19.07 -0.15
N ASP A 725 -21.59 17.74 -0.11
CA ASP A 725 -22.55 17.03 0.75
C ASP A 725 -21.94 16.90 2.15
N GLY A 726 -22.61 17.51 3.14
CA GLY A 726 -22.29 17.46 4.57
C GLY A 726 -22.39 16.07 5.21
N ASP A 727 -22.16 15.02 4.44
CA ASP A 727 -21.93 13.68 4.94
C ASP A 727 -20.47 13.59 5.37
N ASP A 728 -20.28 13.38 6.68
CA ASP A 728 -19.02 12.94 7.28
C ASP A 728 -18.27 12.04 6.30
N ALA A 729 -17.01 12.34 5.98
CA ALA A 729 -16.15 11.42 5.25
C ALA A 729 -16.03 10.12 6.06
N VAL A 730 -16.95 9.17 5.84
CA VAL A 730 -17.01 7.91 6.57
C VAL A 730 -15.87 7.07 6.05
N ILE A 731 -14.75 7.11 6.77
CA ILE A 731 -13.66 6.16 6.57
C ILE A 731 -14.13 4.83 7.13
N HIS A 732 -14.77 4.01 6.30
CA HIS A 732 -15.17 2.66 6.67
C HIS A 732 -13.97 1.90 7.25
N ASP A 733 -14.19 1.17 8.34
CA ASP A 733 -13.19 0.22 8.82
C ASP A 733 -13.00 -0.87 7.75
N TYR A 734 -11.77 -1.36 7.66
CA TYR A 734 -11.45 -2.53 6.86
C TYR A 734 -12.35 -3.69 7.27
N ASP A 735 -13.07 -4.29 6.32
CA ASP A 735 -13.99 -5.38 6.63
C ASP A 735 -13.20 -6.68 6.86
N VAL A 736 -12.96 -6.95 8.14
CA VAL A 736 -12.27 -8.16 8.59
C VAL A 736 -13.07 -9.42 8.21
N THR A 737 -14.39 -9.33 8.08
CA THR A 737 -15.28 -10.46 7.79
C THR A 737 -15.14 -10.94 6.35
N ASP A 738 -15.15 -10.01 5.39
CA ASP A 738 -14.89 -10.32 3.98
C ASP A 738 -13.47 -10.86 3.77
N ALA A 739 -12.50 -10.30 4.51
CA ALA A 739 -11.14 -10.82 4.51
C ALA A 739 -11.04 -12.24 5.07
N ILE A 740 -11.82 -12.59 6.10
CA ILE A 740 -11.90 -13.94 6.64
C ILE A 740 -12.51 -14.90 5.61
N LEU A 741 -13.56 -14.50 4.89
CA LEU A 741 -14.14 -15.33 3.82
C LEU A 741 -13.12 -15.60 2.71
N MET A 742 -12.40 -14.56 2.28
CA MET A 742 -11.32 -14.72 1.29
C MET A 742 -10.20 -15.61 1.83
N TYR A 743 -9.79 -15.45 3.10
CA TYR A 743 -8.76 -16.28 3.73
C TYR A 743 -9.20 -17.73 3.98
N GLY A 744 -10.47 -17.96 4.28
CA GLY A 744 -11.07 -19.28 4.55
C GLY A 744 -11.33 -20.11 3.30
N SER A 745 -11.45 -19.46 2.13
CA SER A 745 -11.50 -20.13 0.82
C SER A 745 -10.15 -20.68 0.32
N VAL A 746 -9.08 -20.50 1.11
CA VAL A 746 -7.67 -20.87 0.80
C VAL A 746 -7.21 -22.15 1.48
#